data_AF-A0A081AYL3-F1
#
_entry.id   AF-A0A081AYL3-F1
#
_cell.length_a   1.000
_cell.length_b   1.000
_cell.length_c   1.000
_cell.angle_alpha   90.00
_cell.angle_beta   90.00
_cell.angle_gamma   90.00
#
_symmetry.space_group_name_H-M   'P 1'
#
loop_
_entity.id
_entity.type
_entity.pdbx_description
1 polymer ?
#
loop_
_entity_poly.entity_id
_entity_poly.type
_entity_poly.pdbx_seq_one_letter_code
_entity_poly.pdbx_strand_id
1 'polypeptide(L)'
;MASTDNDESYDAKIFSLGLLLSSLFVFNTMGVIDEGAIDRLYLVSELTKHVCVSAHPGTSSNSFGERAASPEESTLSGDKLEESRALAPHFPPFVWLLRDFLLDMQIDGNDLTANQYLENALDARDVSTTASESTKLRQVERNRTRASIRVLFGRRECLTLVRPVTDERDLRRAAELSDAELRPEFVEQMSAIRRRLLSSVAAKELLGKTLNGPQVAQLVRCYTDTMNSGAVPDIKAAWEYVSDATCQAALAAAIELYDSLMEATSGKKPVKKVNYEGDSEDTDEVEEDTDEGGSDEAESGPKILSQAEFEAIYKDAQEQALMLFKVRSVEGASRAVCFQKLKQHMHTQRTTLITQLQKRSSKFCVKALAKLHAKFLTRPLAAGAWDAAANKEEAFQATMKVLEEVYDRKARGPAKKKAFYQFLRVDSLEFFEALFQRMANNHAQEKAEWNHTLEQLEQKHTNEKMEWKQQLQEKSMEVHQLLETKAHLEDKVASQTERLSELQQASQQQVAAIADLENECKTLNQKIEQLHGLAAELTKELEKTQLRLQHKEEALAKVEAEAQSTKQELTRQVESLRSTHQAEKEEWIRRAADQTAERAMLQKQLKKAELDAQQQEREMELLDTERQQLQQLYESEVDARAQLAKDYEGLRGDNDELERRLKQSATQQLGLKQAAEREQARLEARLQRIQIQLGRLEGDREVEEVLRDCVTDVVRLADEDRIITLQEERRMLQEQLGDLHEKISTLPDFYVRQIFCAPEPVSSFFDALTSVVGDPSKW
;
A
#
# COMPACT_ATOMS: atom_id res chain seq x y z
N MET A 1 -105.56 -2.98 -32.55
CA MET A 1 -105.62 -1.56 -32.14
C MET A 1 -105.04 -0.76 -33.27
N ALA A 2 -105.78 0.19 -33.81
CA ALA A 2 -105.23 1.37 -34.45
C ALA A 2 -105.61 2.52 -33.50
N SER A 3 -104.66 3.35 -33.10
CA SER A 3 -104.98 4.50 -32.25
C SER A 3 -105.56 5.60 -33.13
N THR A 4 -106.62 6.29 -32.69
CA THR A 4 -107.23 7.39 -33.45
C THR A 4 -106.33 8.61 -33.61
N ASP A 5 -105.21 8.63 -32.87
CA ASP A 5 -104.28 9.75 -32.79
C ASP A 5 -102.92 9.44 -33.47
N ASN A 6 -102.78 8.26 -34.09
CA ASN A 6 -101.57 7.87 -34.84
C ASN A 6 -101.69 8.27 -36.32
N ASP A 7 -100.62 8.86 -36.85
CA ASP A 7 -100.39 9.03 -38.30
C ASP A 7 -100.17 7.66 -38.97
N GLU A 8 -100.69 7.45 -40.19
CA GLU A 8 -100.49 6.22 -40.97
C GLU A 8 -98.98 5.95 -41.19
N SER A 9 -98.16 7.01 -41.29
CA SER A 9 -96.70 6.92 -41.36
C SER A 9 -96.05 6.33 -40.10
N TYR A 10 -96.66 6.51 -38.92
CA TYR A 10 -96.14 5.95 -37.67
C TYR A 10 -96.40 4.44 -37.61
N ASP A 11 -97.63 4.02 -37.89
CA ASP A 11 -97.99 2.59 -37.92
C ASP A 11 -97.19 1.84 -39.01
N ALA A 12 -96.90 2.49 -40.16
CA ALA A 12 -95.96 1.98 -41.17
C ALA A 12 -94.55 1.71 -40.61
N LYS A 13 -93.99 2.62 -39.81
CA LYS A 13 -92.67 2.45 -39.18
C LYS A 13 -92.66 1.34 -38.14
N ILE A 14 -93.71 1.23 -37.31
CA ILE A 14 -93.84 0.15 -36.32
C ILE A 14 -93.97 -1.22 -37.00
N PHE A 15 -94.75 -1.32 -38.08
CA PHE A 15 -94.83 -2.55 -38.88
C PHE A 15 -93.48 -2.89 -39.53
N SER A 16 -92.79 -1.90 -40.12
CA SER A 16 -91.45 -2.05 -40.70
C SER A 16 -90.46 -2.62 -39.68
N LEU A 17 -90.43 -2.05 -38.47
CA LEU A 17 -89.51 -2.44 -37.41
C LEU A 17 -89.82 -3.84 -36.87
N GLY A 18 -91.11 -4.14 -36.60
CA GLY A 18 -91.55 -5.46 -36.17
C GLY A 18 -91.23 -6.56 -37.17
N LEU A 19 -91.34 -6.27 -38.47
CA LEU A 19 -90.93 -7.18 -39.53
C LEU A 19 -89.41 -7.37 -39.60
N LEU A 20 -88.65 -6.27 -39.66
CA LEU A 20 -87.18 -6.32 -39.82
C LEU A 20 -86.49 -7.03 -38.65
N LEU A 21 -87.02 -6.93 -37.44
CA LEU A 21 -86.44 -7.54 -36.24
C LEU A 21 -86.88 -9.00 -36.01
N SER A 22 -88.08 -9.40 -36.44
CA SER A 22 -88.62 -10.74 -36.16
C SER A 22 -88.00 -11.85 -37.03
N SER A 23 -87.99 -13.07 -36.51
CA SER A 23 -87.65 -14.30 -37.26
C SER A 23 -88.88 -15.09 -37.71
N LEU A 24 -90.06 -14.73 -37.21
CA LEU A 24 -91.39 -15.21 -37.61
C LEU A 24 -92.37 -14.05 -37.41
N PHE A 25 -93.12 -13.67 -38.45
CA PHE A 25 -94.04 -12.52 -38.37
C PHE A 25 -95.50 -13.00 -38.33
N VAL A 26 -96.18 -12.76 -37.21
CA VAL A 26 -97.58 -13.17 -37.00
C VAL A 26 -98.51 -11.98 -37.22
N PHE A 27 -99.23 -11.96 -38.35
CA PHE A 27 -100.25 -10.96 -38.64
C PHE A 27 -101.61 -11.44 -38.13
N ASN A 28 -102.12 -10.79 -37.07
CA ASN A 28 -103.35 -11.17 -36.39
C ASN A 28 -104.52 -10.27 -36.85
N THR A 29 -105.55 -10.86 -37.46
CA THR A 29 -106.83 -10.19 -37.77
C THR A 29 -108.02 -10.92 -37.14
N MET A 30 -109.20 -10.29 -37.16
CA MET A 30 -110.46 -10.91 -36.74
C MET A 30 -111.35 -11.13 -37.97
N GLY A 31 -112.08 -12.23 -37.99
CA GLY A 31 -112.93 -12.65 -39.10
C GLY A 31 -112.13 -13.21 -40.29
N VAL A 32 -112.68 -12.98 -41.48
CA VAL A 32 -112.24 -13.56 -42.76
C VAL A 32 -111.17 -12.71 -43.45
N ILE A 33 -110.50 -13.24 -44.48
CA ILE A 33 -109.65 -12.42 -45.37
C ILE A 33 -110.58 -11.65 -46.32
N ASP A 34 -111.10 -10.53 -45.81
CA ASP A 34 -111.96 -9.60 -46.53
C ASP A 34 -111.16 -8.63 -47.39
N GLU A 35 -111.85 -7.87 -48.25
CA GLU A 35 -111.18 -6.90 -49.11
C GLU A 35 -110.49 -5.77 -48.31
N GLY A 36 -111.07 -5.36 -47.17
CA GLY A 36 -110.43 -4.44 -46.23
C GLY A 36 -109.27 -5.05 -45.46
N ALA A 37 -109.15 -6.39 -45.36
CA ALA A 37 -107.99 -7.05 -44.77
C ALA A 37 -106.76 -6.96 -45.69
N ILE A 38 -106.99 -7.01 -47.01
CA ILE A 38 -105.96 -6.70 -48.01
C ILE A 38 -105.61 -5.21 -47.96
N ASP A 39 -106.57 -4.31 -47.76
CA ASP A 39 -106.30 -2.86 -47.62
C ASP A 39 -105.43 -2.56 -46.39
N ARG A 40 -105.70 -3.21 -45.26
CA ARG A 40 -104.84 -3.14 -44.05
C ARG A 40 -103.42 -3.70 -44.27
N LEU A 41 -103.21 -4.49 -45.33
CA LEU A 41 -101.90 -4.97 -45.77
C LEU A 41 -101.28 -4.12 -46.90
N TYR A 42 -101.91 -3.03 -47.36
CA TYR A 42 -101.25 -2.04 -48.23
C TYR A 42 -99.93 -1.57 -47.62
N LEU A 43 -99.90 -1.45 -46.29
CA LEU A 43 -98.72 -1.17 -45.48
C LEU A 43 -97.52 -2.07 -45.85
N VAL A 44 -97.75 -3.35 -46.19
CA VAL A 44 -96.71 -4.29 -46.68
C VAL A 44 -96.14 -3.88 -48.05
N SER A 45 -96.99 -3.38 -48.95
CA SER A 45 -96.56 -2.78 -50.23
C SER A 45 -95.93 -1.39 -50.06
N GLU A 46 -96.00 -0.80 -48.87
CA GLU A 46 -95.30 0.43 -48.49
C GLU A 46 -93.93 0.14 -47.86
N LEU A 47 -93.74 -1.02 -47.19
CA LEU A 47 -92.43 -1.44 -46.68
C LEU A 47 -91.35 -1.50 -47.77
N THR A 48 -91.70 -1.84 -49.01
CA THR A 48 -90.73 -1.86 -50.12
C THR A 48 -90.32 -0.46 -50.59
N LYS A 49 -91.02 0.60 -50.15
CA LYS A 49 -90.59 2.02 -50.25
C LYS A 49 -89.66 2.41 -49.08
N HIS A 50 -89.69 1.65 -47.98
CA HIS A 50 -89.08 1.97 -46.69
C HIS A 50 -88.01 0.96 -46.23
N VAL A 51 -87.59 0.03 -47.09
CA VAL A 51 -86.49 -0.91 -46.82
C VAL A 51 -85.67 -1.12 -48.08
N CYS A 52 -84.35 -0.99 -47.99
CA CYS A 52 -83.41 -1.25 -49.09
C CYS A 52 -82.43 -2.39 -48.75
N VAL A 53 -81.89 -3.02 -49.80
CA VAL A 53 -80.87 -4.09 -49.68
C VAL A 53 -79.51 -3.66 -50.24
N SER A 54 -79.38 -2.46 -50.83
CA SER A 54 -78.12 -2.02 -51.43
C SER A 54 -78.04 -0.52 -51.77
N ALA A 55 -77.89 0.34 -50.76
CA ALA A 55 -77.42 1.71 -50.97
C ALA A 55 -75.92 1.74 -51.33
N HIS A 56 -75.60 1.70 -52.63
CA HIS A 56 -74.32 2.15 -53.16
C HIS A 56 -74.54 3.34 -54.09
N PRO A 57 -74.17 4.58 -53.69
CA PRO A 57 -74.28 5.76 -54.54
C PRO A 57 -73.18 5.74 -55.61
N GLY A 58 -73.36 4.91 -56.64
CA GLY A 58 -72.38 4.68 -57.68
C GLY A 58 -73.00 4.12 -58.97
N THR A 59 -73.21 5.01 -59.95
CA THR A 59 -73.59 4.68 -61.35
C THR A 59 -75.06 4.31 -61.60
N SER A 60 -75.99 5.10 -61.08
CA SER A 60 -77.19 5.45 -61.87
C SER A 60 -76.84 6.67 -62.74
N SER A 61 -76.87 6.53 -64.06
CA SER A 61 -76.57 7.63 -64.99
C SER A 61 -77.71 8.65 -65.02
N ASN A 62 -77.37 9.93 -65.24
CA ASN A 62 -78.37 10.97 -65.50
C ASN A 62 -79.14 10.68 -66.80
N SER A 63 -80.33 10.06 -66.69
CA SER A 63 -81.36 10.06 -67.73
C SER A 63 -82.36 11.19 -67.50
N PHE A 64 -81.86 12.44 -67.50
CA PHE A 64 -82.72 13.61 -67.53
C PHE A 64 -83.42 13.64 -68.90
N GLY A 65 -84.67 13.17 -68.93
CA GLY A 65 -85.31 12.73 -70.17
C GLY A 65 -86.83 12.81 -70.10
N GLU A 66 -87.36 14.01 -69.92
CA GLU A 66 -88.79 14.27 -70.12
C GLU A 66 -89.21 13.87 -71.54
N ARG A 67 -90.00 12.79 -71.65
CA ARG A 67 -90.82 12.54 -72.83
C ARG A 67 -92.15 11.92 -72.40
N ALA A 68 -93.23 12.65 -72.66
CA ALA A 68 -94.57 12.15 -72.47
C ALA A 68 -94.81 10.92 -73.39
N ALA A 69 -95.29 9.84 -72.79
CA ALA A 69 -95.85 8.68 -73.47
C ALA A 69 -97.33 8.54 -73.09
N SER A 70 -98.14 7.97 -73.98
CA SER A 70 -99.60 7.94 -73.89
C SER A 70 -100.14 7.00 -72.79
N PRO A 71 -101.34 7.27 -72.23
CA PRO A 71 -101.83 6.63 -71.01
C PRO A 71 -102.59 5.30 -71.26
N GLU A 72 -102.03 4.39 -72.06
CA GLU A 72 -102.58 3.04 -72.29
C GLU A 72 -101.49 1.96 -72.08
N GLU A 73 -101.89 0.75 -71.67
CA GLU A 73 -101.03 -0.38 -71.22
C GLU A 73 -100.17 -0.14 -69.95
N SER A 74 -100.80 0.32 -68.86
CA SER A 74 -100.19 0.44 -67.52
C SER A 74 -100.11 -0.87 -66.71
N THR A 75 -99.74 -1.99 -67.36
CA THR A 75 -99.58 -3.31 -66.70
C THR A 75 -98.15 -3.54 -66.19
N LEU A 76 -97.96 -3.38 -64.87
CA LEU A 76 -96.81 -3.85 -64.08
C LEU A 76 -95.41 -3.47 -64.61
N SER A 77 -94.88 -2.32 -64.17
CA SER A 77 -93.44 -2.01 -64.32
C SER A 77 -92.58 -3.00 -63.52
N GLY A 78 -91.72 -3.75 -64.24
CA GLY A 78 -90.98 -4.90 -63.71
C GLY A 78 -90.04 -4.58 -62.55
N ASP A 79 -89.31 -3.46 -62.64
CA ASP A 79 -88.25 -3.06 -61.71
C ASP A 79 -88.66 -3.18 -60.23
N LYS A 80 -89.87 -2.70 -59.88
CA LYS A 80 -90.36 -2.70 -58.49
C LYS A 80 -90.73 -4.08 -57.96
N LEU A 81 -90.96 -5.04 -58.85
CA LEU A 81 -91.15 -6.44 -58.49
C LEU A 81 -89.80 -7.16 -58.31
N GLU A 82 -88.76 -6.74 -59.04
CA GLU A 82 -87.38 -7.23 -58.82
C GLU A 82 -86.77 -6.70 -57.52
N GLU A 83 -86.97 -5.41 -57.20
CA GLU A 83 -86.64 -4.83 -55.88
C GLU A 83 -87.29 -5.63 -54.74
N SER A 84 -88.58 -5.91 -54.86
CA SER A 84 -89.34 -6.74 -53.91
C SER A 84 -88.79 -8.16 -53.80
N ARG A 85 -88.29 -8.74 -54.91
CA ARG A 85 -87.71 -10.08 -54.95
C ARG A 85 -86.31 -10.14 -54.33
N ALA A 86 -85.55 -9.04 -54.37
CA ALA A 86 -84.27 -8.90 -53.67
C ALA A 86 -84.42 -8.75 -52.15
N LEU A 87 -85.56 -8.21 -51.68
CA LEU A 87 -85.91 -8.11 -50.25
C LEU A 87 -86.33 -9.44 -49.61
N ALA A 88 -87.01 -10.30 -50.39
CA ALA A 88 -87.62 -11.55 -49.89
C ALA A 88 -86.71 -12.48 -49.05
N PRO A 89 -85.40 -12.67 -49.35
CA PRO A 89 -84.51 -13.51 -48.53
C PRO A 89 -84.21 -12.97 -47.12
N HIS A 90 -84.63 -11.74 -46.80
CA HIS A 90 -84.44 -11.11 -45.50
C HIS A 90 -85.74 -10.98 -44.69
N PHE A 91 -86.87 -11.34 -45.29
CA PHE A 91 -88.18 -11.28 -44.66
C PHE A 91 -88.44 -12.59 -43.88
N PRO A 92 -88.94 -12.51 -42.63
CA PRO A 92 -89.33 -13.71 -41.88
C PRO A 92 -90.52 -14.42 -42.54
N PRO A 93 -90.75 -15.72 -42.24
CA PRO A 93 -91.98 -16.39 -42.66
C PRO A 93 -93.20 -15.69 -42.08
N PHE A 94 -94.27 -15.61 -42.88
CA PHE A 94 -95.50 -14.89 -42.56
C PHE A 94 -96.58 -15.85 -42.07
N VAL A 95 -97.15 -15.60 -40.90
CA VAL A 95 -98.29 -16.37 -40.37
C VAL A 95 -99.49 -15.46 -40.25
N TRP A 96 -100.53 -15.71 -41.04
CA TRP A 96 -101.80 -15.01 -40.88
C TRP A 96 -102.66 -15.75 -39.85
N LEU A 97 -102.87 -15.14 -38.69
CA LEU A 97 -103.77 -15.64 -37.65
C LEU A 97 -105.15 -14.99 -37.81
N LEU A 98 -106.15 -15.80 -38.17
CA LEU A 98 -107.55 -15.40 -38.32
C LEU A 98 -108.31 -15.78 -37.04
N ARG A 99 -108.55 -14.81 -36.15
CA ARG A 99 -109.36 -15.00 -34.94
C ARG A 99 -110.84 -14.84 -35.23
N ASP A 100 -111.68 -15.40 -34.36
CA ASP A 100 -113.14 -15.39 -34.50
C ASP A 100 -113.57 -15.89 -35.90
N PHE A 101 -112.89 -16.93 -36.39
CA PHE A 101 -113.16 -17.49 -37.71
C PHE A 101 -114.46 -18.31 -37.71
N LEU A 102 -115.32 -18.05 -38.71
CA LEU A 102 -116.73 -18.48 -38.75
C LEU A 102 -117.17 -19.00 -40.13
N LEU A 103 -116.26 -19.19 -41.08
CA LEU A 103 -116.60 -19.84 -42.37
C LEU A 103 -116.43 -21.35 -42.24
N ASP A 104 -117.39 -22.10 -42.80
CA ASP A 104 -117.17 -23.50 -43.14
C ASP A 104 -116.10 -23.58 -44.22
N MET A 105 -115.06 -24.37 -43.96
CA MET A 105 -113.86 -24.47 -44.80
C MET A 105 -114.10 -25.43 -45.97
N GLN A 106 -115.05 -25.12 -46.85
CA GLN A 106 -115.42 -25.95 -48.00
C GLN A 106 -115.60 -25.14 -49.28
N ILE A 107 -115.18 -25.71 -50.42
CA ILE A 107 -115.44 -25.19 -51.77
C ILE A 107 -115.97 -26.34 -52.63
N ASP A 108 -117.12 -26.14 -53.28
CA ASP A 108 -117.81 -27.12 -54.13
C ASP A 108 -117.97 -28.51 -53.49
N GLY A 109 -118.16 -28.55 -52.16
CA GLY A 109 -118.31 -29.77 -51.36
C GLY A 109 -117.00 -30.48 -50.98
N ASN A 110 -115.84 -29.90 -51.29
CA ASN A 110 -114.52 -30.41 -50.89
C ASN A 110 -113.96 -29.59 -49.72
N ASP A 111 -113.32 -30.25 -48.76
CA ASP A 111 -112.67 -29.58 -47.63
C ASP A 111 -111.44 -28.77 -48.07
N LEU A 112 -111.34 -27.55 -47.54
CA LEU A 112 -110.31 -26.57 -47.84
C LEU A 112 -109.38 -26.39 -46.63
N THR A 113 -108.05 -26.43 -46.82
CA THR A 113 -107.12 -26.08 -45.74
C THR A 113 -106.99 -24.56 -45.58
N ALA A 114 -106.68 -24.10 -44.36
CA ALA A 114 -106.44 -22.68 -44.09
C ALA A 114 -105.35 -22.07 -45.01
N ASN A 115 -104.34 -22.86 -45.38
CA ASN A 115 -103.29 -22.46 -46.31
C ASN A 115 -103.80 -22.29 -47.76
N GLN A 116 -104.69 -23.17 -48.24
CA GLN A 116 -105.32 -22.99 -49.56
C GLN A 116 -106.26 -21.77 -49.55
N TYR A 117 -107.00 -21.54 -48.46
CA TYR A 117 -107.80 -20.32 -48.30
C TYR A 117 -106.95 -19.04 -48.39
N LEU A 118 -105.75 -19.04 -47.80
CA LEU A 118 -104.79 -17.93 -47.92
C LEU A 118 -104.28 -17.74 -49.36
N GLU A 119 -103.87 -18.79 -50.06
CA GLU A 119 -103.43 -18.66 -51.46
C GLU A 119 -104.56 -18.11 -52.35
N ASN A 120 -105.78 -18.66 -52.23
CA ASN A 120 -106.95 -18.21 -52.98
C ASN A 120 -107.31 -16.74 -52.66
N ALA A 121 -107.13 -16.29 -51.42
CA ALA A 121 -107.34 -14.89 -51.04
C ALA A 121 -106.26 -13.93 -51.57
N LEU A 122 -105.06 -14.46 -51.84
CA LEU A 122 -103.91 -13.78 -52.45
C LEU A 122 -103.84 -13.95 -53.98
N ASP A 123 -104.78 -14.63 -54.63
CA ASP A 123 -104.90 -14.63 -56.08
C ASP A 123 -105.38 -13.27 -56.60
N ALA A 124 -104.87 -12.88 -57.78
CA ALA A 124 -105.27 -11.65 -58.44
C ALA A 124 -106.75 -11.73 -58.86
N ARG A 125 -107.51 -10.65 -58.61
CA ARG A 125 -108.94 -10.58 -58.96
C ARG A 125 -109.15 -9.69 -60.17
N ASP A 126 -110.12 -10.01 -61.01
CA ASP A 126 -110.43 -9.21 -62.19
C ASP A 126 -110.79 -7.76 -61.81
N VAL A 127 -110.21 -6.81 -62.54
CA VAL A 127 -110.52 -5.39 -62.39
C VAL A 127 -111.80 -5.10 -63.17
N SER A 128 -112.81 -4.55 -62.50
CA SER A 128 -114.13 -4.36 -63.09
C SER A 128 -114.10 -3.26 -64.16
N THR A 129 -114.30 -3.66 -65.41
CA THR A 129 -114.32 -2.75 -66.58
C THR A 129 -115.44 -1.70 -66.51
N THR A 130 -116.55 -2.01 -65.83
CA THR A 130 -117.71 -1.13 -65.66
C THR A 130 -117.65 -0.25 -64.41
N ALA A 131 -116.70 -0.45 -63.50
CA ALA A 131 -116.58 0.33 -62.27
C ALA A 131 -116.03 1.75 -62.50
N SER A 132 -116.25 2.62 -61.49
CA SER A 132 -115.64 3.95 -61.42
C SER A 132 -114.12 3.88 -61.42
N GLU A 133 -113.46 4.90 -61.96
CA GLU A 133 -112.00 5.02 -62.03
C GLU A 133 -111.34 4.90 -60.64
N SER A 134 -111.92 5.54 -59.62
CA SER A 134 -111.46 5.42 -58.22
C SER A 134 -111.57 3.99 -57.67
N THR A 135 -112.54 3.20 -58.15
CA THR A 135 -112.71 1.79 -57.77
C THR A 135 -111.73 0.89 -58.53
N LYS A 136 -111.47 1.17 -59.81
CA LYS A 136 -110.47 0.49 -60.64
C LYS A 136 -109.07 0.67 -60.07
N LEU A 137 -108.69 1.91 -59.71
CA LEU A 137 -107.42 2.22 -59.06
C LEU A 137 -107.22 1.39 -57.78
N ARG A 138 -108.20 1.40 -56.87
CA ARG A 138 -108.16 0.56 -55.66
C ARG A 138 -108.04 -0.93 -55.99
N GLN A 139 -108.79 -1.46 -56.96
CA GLN A 139 -108.67 -2.87 -57.37
C GLN A 139 -107.25 -3.22 -57.86
N VAL A 140 -106.60 -2.32 -58.61
CA VAL A 140 -105.20 -2.48 -59.05
C VAL A 140 -104.23 -2.42 -57.86
N GLU A 141 -104.37 -1.47 -56.93
CA GLU A 141 -103.54 -1.36 -55.72
C GLU A 141 -103.65 -2.60 -54.83
N ARG A 142 -104.83 -3.21 -54.79
CA ARG A 142 -105.13 -4.37 -53.94
C ARG A 142 -104.58 -5.66 -54.57
N ASN A 143 -104.64 -5.80 -55.89
CA ASN A 143 -103.90 -6.84 -56.61
C ASN A 143 -102.38 -6.67 -56.51
N ARG A 144 -101.87 -5.44 -56.56
CA ARG A 144 -100.46 -5.14 -56.29
C ARG A 144 -100.05 -5.57 -54.88
N THR A 145 -100.88 -5.27 -53.88
CA THR A 145 -100.65 -5.67 -52.48
C THR A 145 -100.58 -7.20 -52.35
N ARG A 146 -101.51 -7.94 -52.97
CA ARG A 146 -101.45 -9.42 -53.06
C ARG A 146 -100.14 -9.92 -53.69
N ALA A 147 -99.72 -9.33 -54.81
CA ALA A 147 -98.47 -9.68 -55.49
C ALA A 147 -97.24 -9.41 -54.61
N SER A 148 -97.17 -8.25 -53.95
CA SER A 148 -96.11 -7.92 -53.00
C SER A 148 -96.03 -8.94 -51.85
N ILE A 149 -97.15 -9.30 -51.22
CA ILE A 149 -97.18 -10.33 -50.16
C ILE A 149 -96.60 -11.65 -50.67
N ARG A 150 -96.99 -12.11 -51.88
CA ARG A 150 -96.53 -13.40 -52.42
C ARG A 150 -95.05 -13.43 -52.82
N VAL A 151 -94.50 -12.29 -53.24
CA VAL A 151 -93.07 -12.15 -53.60
C VAL A 151 -92.20 -12.01 -52.36
N LEU A 152 -92.58 -11.14 -51.42
CA LEU A 152 -91.82 -10.85 -50.20
C LEU A 152 -91.84 -12.05 -49.24
N PHE A 153 -93.00 -12.70 -49.08
CA PHE A 153 -93.18 -13.83 -48.18
C PHE A 153 -93.21 -15.15 -48.94
N GLY A 154 -92.02 -15.59 -49.37
CA GLY A 154 -91.80 -16.91 -50.00
C GLY A 154 -92.10 -18.11 -49.10
N ARG A 155 -92.25 -17.89 -47.78
CA ARG A 155 -92.86 -18.83 -46.83
C ARG A 155 -94.00 -18.14 -46.11
N ARG A 156 -95.22 -18.66 -46.25
CA ARG A 156 -96.42 -18.14 -45.61
C ARG A 156 -97.37 -19.27 -45.20
N GLU A 157 -98.09 -19.05 -44.11
CA GLU A 157 -98.98 -20.01 -43.47
C GLU A 157 -100.21 -19.26 -42.92
N CYS A 158 -101.36 -19.93 -42.84
CA CYS A 158 -102.58 -19.39 -42.28
C CYS A 158 -103.12 -20.32 -41.19
N LEU A 159 -103.49 -19.72 -40.06
CA LEU A 159 -104.00 -20.41 -38.89
C LEU A 159 -105.33 -19.79 -38.52
N THR A 160 -106.39 -20.59 -38.52
CA THR A 160 -107.72 -20.20 -38.07
C THR A 160 -107.89 -20.48 -36.57
N LEU A 161 -108.63 -19.62 -35.89
CA LEU A 161 -108.92 -19.72 -34.47
C LEU A 161 -110.37 -19.31 -34.22
N VAL A 162 -111.15 -20.18 -33.60
CA VAL A 162 -112.57 -19.91 -33.28
C VAL A 162 -112.71 -18.78 -32.24
N ARG A 163 -113.91 -18.24 -32.07
CA ARG A 163 -114.23 -17.29 -30.99
C ARG A 163 -114.05 -17.97 -29.62
N PRO A 164 -113.30 -17.39 -28.64
CA PRO A 164 -112.95 -18.08 -27.38
C PRO A 164 -114.15 -18.39 -26.48
N VAL A 165 -115.13 -17.48 -26.44
CA VAL A 165 -116.37 -17.59 -25.65
C VAL A 165 -117.54 -17.10 -26.50
N THR A 166 -118.74 -17.61 -26.27
CA THR A 166 -119.96 -17.17 -26.96
C THR A 166 -120.61 -15.93 -26.35
N ASP A 167 -120.49 -15.72 -25.03
CA ASP A 167 -121.11 -14.59 -24.32
C ASP A 167 -120.26 -13.30 -24.41
N GLU A 168 -120.89 -12.16 -24.73
CA GLU A 168 -120.24 -10.86 -24.89
C GLU A 168 -119.70 -10.23 -23.60
N ARG A 169 -120.11 -10.67 -22.41
CA ARG A 169 -119.64 -10.18 -21.11
C ARG A 169 -118.35 -10.89 -20.71
N ASP A 170 -118.30 -12.20 -20.91
CA ASP A 170 -117.13 -13.00 -20.61
C ASP A 170 -116.05 -12.84 -21.70
N LEU A 171 -116.45 -12.62 -22.97
CA LEU A 171 -115.50 -12.22 -24.02
C LEU A 171 -114.76 -10.90 -23.70
N ARG A 172 -115.40 -9.93 -23.02
CA ARG A 172 -114.73 -8.69 -22.57
C ARG A 172 -113.67 -8.95 -21.50
N ARG A 173 -113.77 -10.08 -20.79
CA ARG A 173 -112.86 -10.52 -19.73
C ARG A 173 -112.06 -11.75 -20.14
N ALA A 174 -111.94 -12.05 -21.44
CA ALA A 174 -111.33 -13.30 -21.94
C ALA A 174 -109.84 -13.50 -21.58
N ALA A 175 -109.17 -12.49 -21.02
CA ALA A 175 -107.82 -12.60 -20.46
C ALA A 175 -107.78 -12.98 -18.96
N GLU A 176 -108.93 -12.95 -18.27
CA GLU A 176 -109.13 -13.31 -16.86
C GLU A 176 -109.68 -14.74 -16.70
N LEU A 177 -110.23 -15.32 -17.78
CA LEU A 177 -110.86 -16.65 -17.79
C LEU A 177 -109.82 -17.78 -17.78
N SER A 178 -110.18 -18.88 -17.14
CA SER A 178 -109.40 -20.13 -17.15
C SER A 178 -109.69 -20.99 -18.40
N ASP A 179 -108.77 -21.91 -18.71
CA ASP A 179 -108.93 -22.89 -19.82
C ASP A 179 -110.21 -23.74 -19.72
N ALA A 180 -110.85 -23.83 -18.55
CA ALA A 180 -112.11 -24.54 -18.34
C ALA A 180 -113.36 -23.69 -18.64
N GLU A 181 -113.23 -22.36 -18.70
CA GLU A 181 -114.30 -21.41 -19.04
C GLU A 181 -114.26 -21.00 -20.52
N LEU A 182 -113.13 -21.26 -21.19
CA LEU A 182 -112.96 -21.13 -22.63
C LEU A 182 -113.55 -22.34 -23.38
N ARG A 183 -113.92 -22.16 -24.66
CA ARG A 183 -114.33 -23.29 -25.51
C ARG A 183 -113.19 -24.31 -25.65
N PRO A 184 -113.45 -25.63 -25.48
CA PRO A 184 -112.41 -26.66 -25.65
C PRO A 184 -111.70 -26.59 -27.00
N GLU A 185 -112.45 -26.31 -28.07
CA GLU A 185 -111.96 -26.11 -29.43
C GLU A 185 -110.95 -24.96 -29.53
N PHE A 186 -111.20 -23.86 -28.78
CA PHE A 186 -110.29 -22.71 -28.72
C PHE A 186 -108.98 -23.07 -27.99
N VAL A 187 -109.08 -23.79 -26.87
CA VAL A 187 -107.91 -24.21 -26.09
C VAL A 187 -107.06 -25.21 -26.88
N GLU A 188 -107.68 -26.16 -27.58
CA GLU A 188 -106.98 -27.10 -28.46
C GLU A 188 -106.32 -26.37 -29.65
N GLN A 189 -107.05 -25.51 -30.35
CA GLN A 189 -106.50 -24.72 -31.46
C GLN A 189 -105.36 -23.81 -31.00
N MET A 190 -105.52 -23.08 -29.88
CA MET A 190 -104.48 -22.24 -29.30
C MET A 190 -103.25 -23.05 -28.89
N SER A 191 -103.44 -24.25 -28.32
CA SER A 191 -102.36 -25.18 -27.98
C SER A 191 -101.64 -25.72 -29.23
N ALA A 192 -102.37 -26.03 -30.30
CA ALA A 192 -101.80 -26.44 -31.58
C ALA A 192 -101.03 -25.28 -32.25
N ILE A 193 -101.61 -24.08 -32.32
CA ILE A 193 -101.00 -22.85 -32.84
C ILE A 193 -99.73 -22.51 -32.06
N ARG A 194 -99.77 -22.51 -30.72
CA ARG A 194 -98.60 -22.23 -29.88
C ARG A 194 -97.47 -23.24 -30.11
N ARG A 195 -97.79 -24.54 -30.20
CA ARG A 195 -96.79 -25.58 -30.54
C ARG A 195 -96.24 -25.39 -31.95
N ARG A 196 -97.09 -25.11 -32.94
CA ARG A 196 -96.71 -24.85 -34.34
C ARG A 196 -95.77 -23.66 -34.45
N LEU A 197 -96.15 -22.50 -33.91
CA LEU A 197 -95.34 -21.29 -33.89
C LEU A 197 -93.97 -21.55 -33.22
N LEU A 198 -93.95 -22.09 -32.00
CA LEU A 198 -92.69 -22.36 -31.28
C LEU A 198 -91.80 -23.39 -31.98
N SER A 199 -92.37 -24.34 -32.74
CA SER A 199 -91.60 -25.29 -33.57
C SER A 199 -91.03 -24.68 -34.86
N SER A 200 -91.55 -23.52 -35.29
CA SER A 200 -91.19 -22.86 -36.56
C SER A 200 -90.38 -21.57 -36.37
N VAL A 201 -90.25 -21.06 -35.13
CA VAL A 201 -89.35 -19.94 -34.81
C VAL A 201 -87.89 -20.40 -34.91
N ALA A 202 -87.17 -19.85 -35.90
CA ALA A 202 -85.72 -19.88 -35.93
C ALA A 202 -85.14 -18.73 -35.08
N ALA A 203 -83.85 -18.83 -34.73
CA ALA A 203 -83.10 -17.67 -34.24
C ALA A 203 -83.05 -16.58 -35.34
N LYS A 204 -83.00 -15.30 -34.96
CA LYS A 204 -82.96 -14.21 -35.95
C LYS A 204 -81.64 -14.22 -36.70
N GLU A 205 -81.72 -14.22 -38.02
CA GLU A 205 -80.58 -14.08 -38.92
C GLU A 205 -80.64 -12.76 -39.69
N LEU A 206 -79.47 -12.25 -40.05
CA LEU A 206 -79.28 -11.17 -41.01
C LEU A 206 -78.14 -11.59 -41.95
N LEU A 207 -78.36 -11.53 -43.27
CA LEU A 207 -77.39 -11.95 -44.30
C LEU A 207 -76.75 -13.34 -44.06
N GLY A 208 -77.53 -14.29 -43.51
CA GLY A 208 -77.08 -15.66 -43.21
C GLY A 208 -76.18 -15.79 -41.97
N LYS A 209 -76.19 -14.80 -41.07
CA LYS A 209 -75.52 -14.85 -39.76
C LYS A 209 -76.55 -14.68 -38.64
N THR A 210 -76.53 -15.60 -37.68
CA THR A 210 -77.40 -15.59 -36.51
C THR A 210 -77.01 -14.48 -35.53
N LEU A 211 -77.99 -13.72 -35.04
CA LEU A 211 -77.80 -12.58 -34.14
C LEU A 211 -77.95 -12.99 -32.67
N ASN A 212 -77.08 -12.44 -31.81
CA ASN A 212 -77.21 -12.50 -30.36
C ASN A 212 -77.95 -11.26 -29.79
N GLY A 213 -78.31 -11.28 -28.50
CA GLY A 213 -79.03 -10.18 -27.84
C GLY A 213 -78.39 -8.79 -28.02
N PRO A 214 -77.09 -8.60 -27.72
CA PRO A 214 -76.38 -7.36 -28.00
C PRO A 214 -76.42 -6.90 -29.47
N GLN A 215 -76.30 -7.82 -30.43
CA GLN A 215 -76.41 -7.51 -31.87
C GLN A 215 -77.83 -7.09 -32.26
N VAL A 216 -78.87 -7.75 -31.72
CA VAL A 216 -80.26 -7.33 -31.91
C VAL A 216 -80.47 -5.93 -31.30
N ALA A 217 -79.92 -5.62 -30.14
CA ALA A 217 -80.01 -4.29 -29.53
C ALA A 217 -79.29 -3.19 -30.37
N GLN A 218 -78.16 -3.52 -31.00
CA GLN A 218 -77.49 -2.63 -31.96
C GLN A 218 -78.33 -2.44 -33.25
N LEU A 219 -78.96 -3.52 -33.74
CA LEU A 219 -79.83 -3.50 -34.92
C LEU A 219 -81.10 -2.67 -34.69
N VAL A 220 -81.74 -2.82 -33.53
CA VAL A 220 -82.87 -2.00 -33.08
C VAL A 220 -82.50 -0.52 -33.14
N ARG A 221 -81.38 -0.12 -32.51
CA ARG A 221 -80.91 1.28 -32.51
C ARG A 221 -80.68 1.79 -33.92
N CYS A 222 -79.93 1.04 -34.74
CA CYS A 222 -79.66 1.43 -36.12
C CYS A 222 -80.95 1.67 -36.92
N TYR A 223 -81.95 0.79 -36.80
CA TYR A 223 -83.24 0.99 -37.48
C TYR A 223 -84.05 2.15 -36.88
N THR A 224 -84.14 2.30 -35.56
CA THR A 224 -84.88 3.42 -34.95
C THR A 224 -84.25 4.77 -35.29
N ASP A 225 -82.94 4.89 -35.23
CA ASP A 225 -82.23 6.14 -35.49
C ASP A 225 -82.34 6.54 -36.98
N THR A 226 -82.34 5.55 -37.88
CA THR A 226 -82.62 5.74 -39.32
C THR A 226 -84.07 6.19 -39.57
N MET A 227 -85.06 5.48 -39.00
CA MET A 227 -86.48 5.82 -39.14
C MET A 227 -86.86 7.16 -38.50
N ASN A 228 -86.16 7.57 -37.44
CA ASN A 228 -86.38 8.84 -36.73
C ASN A 228 -85.72 10.03 -37.44
N SER A 229 -84.59 9.83 -38.11
CA SER A 229 -83.96 10.85 -38.98
C SER A 229 -84.66 11.03 -40.34
N GLY A 230 -85.72 10.25 -40.62
CA GLY A 230 -86.48 10.30 -41.87
C GLY A 230 -85.81 9.56 -43.04
N ALA A 231 -84.70 8.87 -42.79
CA ALA A 231 -84.02 8.04 -43.77
C ALA A 231 -84.66 6.65 -43.90
N VAL A 232 -84.36 5.96 -45.00
CA VAL A 232 -84.83 4.60 -45.29
C VAL A 232 -83.84 3.57 -44.73
N PRO A 233 -84.25 2.65 -43.85
CA PRO A 233 -83.44 1.51 -43.42
C PRO A 233 -82.86 0.68 -44.56
N ASP A 234 -81.53 0.59 -44.64
CA ASP A 234 -80.82 -0.36 -45.50
C ASP A 234 -80.29 -1.54 -44.69
N ILE A 235 -80.60 -2.76 -45.15
CA ILE A 235 -80.28 -4.02 -44.49
C ILE A 235 -78.77 -4.31 -44.45
N LYS A 236 -78.01 -3.91 -45.48
CA LYS A 236 -76.54 -4.07 -45.49
C LYS A 236 -75.88 -3.03 -44.61
N ALA A 237 -76.27 -1.76 -44.72
CA ALA A 237 -75.70 -0.71 -43.87
C ALA A 237 -75.94 -0.98 -42.37
N ALA A 238 -77.12 -1.50 -42.01
CA ALA A 238 -77.42 -1.91 -40.65
C ALA A 238 -76.58 -3.12 -40.19
N TRP A 239 -76.33 -4.09 -41.07
CA TRP A 239 -75.41 -5.20 -40.78
C TRP A 239 -73.95 -4.74 -40.63
N GLU A 240 -73.49 -3.84 -41.49
CA GLU A 240 -72.15 -3.25 -41.41
C GLU A 240 -71.98 -2.51 -40.08
N TYR A 241 -72.94 -1.67 -39.69
CA TYR A 241 -72.96 -1.01 -38.38
C TYR A 241 -72.91 -1.99 -37.19
N VAL A 242 -73.73 -3.05 -37.21
CA VAL A 242 -73.75 -4.09 -36.16
C VAL A 242 -72.42 -4.87 -36.13
N SER A 243 -71.83 -5.17 -37.29
CA SER A 243 -70.54 -5.84 -37.41
C SER A 243 -69.40 -4.98 -36.87
N ASP A 244 -69.39 -3.69 -37.20
CA ASP A 244 -68.46 -2.69 -36.69
C ASP A 244 -68.57 -2.55 -35.17
N ALA A 245 -69.76 -2.26 -34.66
CA ALA A 245 -70.01 -2.08 -33.23
C ALA A 245 -69.68 -3.35 -32.42
N THR A 246 -69.99 -4.54 -32.97
CA THR A 246 -69.60 -5.82 -32.35
C THR A 246 -68.07 -6.02 -32.37
N CYS A 247 -67.39 -5.73 -33.48
CA CYS A 247 -65.93 -5.86 -33.58
C CYS A 247 -65.19 -4.85 -32.67
N GLN A 248 -65.72 -3.64 -32.52
CA GLN A 248 -65.18 -2.62 -31.59
C GLN A 248 -65.39 -3.02 -30.13
N ALA A 249 -66.57 -3.53 -29.75
CA ALA A 249 -66.81 -4.06 -28.41
C ALA A 249 -65.94 -5.30 -28.09
N ALA A 250 -65.73 -6.19 -29.07
CA ALA A 250 -64.82 -7.32 -28.96
C ALA A 250 -63.35 -6.88 -28.82
N LEU A 251 -62.95 -5.79 -29.50
CA LEU A 251 -61.61 -5.18 -29.37
C LEU A 251 -61.40 -4.60 -27.97
N ALA A 252 -62.33 -3.81 -27.46
CA ALA A 252 -62.25 -3.22 -26.13
C ALA A 252 -62.10 -4.29 -25.04
N ALA A 253 -63.01 -5.28 -25.01
CA ALA A 253 -62.96 -6.36 -24.03
C ALA A 253 -61.68 -7.23 -24.13
N ALA A 254 -61.09 -7.36 -25.33
CA ALA A 254 -59.83 -8.08 -25.51
C ALA A 254 -58.61 -7.26 -25.05
N ILE A 255 -58.65 -5.92 -25.17
CA ILE A 255 -57.65 -5.03 -24.59
C ILE A 255 -57.73 -5.05 -23.06
N GLU A 256 -58.93 -4.87 -22.48
CA GLU A 256 -59.15 -4.90 -21.03
C GLU A 256 -58.68 -6.23 -20.39
N LEU A 257 -58.95 -7.37 -21.03
CA LEU A 257 -58.46 -8.67 -20.58
C LEU A 257 -56.93 -8.77 -20.68
N TYR A 258 -56.33 -8.33 -21.79
CA TYR A 258 -54.86 -8.34 -21.93
C TYR A 258 -54.19 -7.44 -20.89
N ASP A 259 -54.74 -6.23 -20.66
CA ASP A 259 -54.22 -5.24 -19.73
C ASP A 259 -54.26 -5.77 -18.29
N SER A 260 -55.40 -6.30 -17.85
CA SER A 260 -55.57 -6.86 -16.50
C SER A 260 -54.68 -8.08 -16.23
N LEU A 261 -54.47 -8.96 -17.21
CA LEU A 261 -53.51 -10.06 -17.10
C LEU A 261 -52.06 -9.55 -17.06
N MET A 262 -51.74 -8.52 -17.85
CA MET A 262 -50.40 -7.92 -17.88
C MET A 262 -50.11 -7.02 -16.67
N GLU A 263 -51.11 -6.55 -15.91
CA GLU A 263 -50.89 -5.81 -14.65
C GLU A 263 -50.07 -6.62 -13.64
N ALA A 264 -50.20 -7.96 -13.63
CA ALA A 264 -49.37 -8.84 -12.81
C ALA A 264 -47.86 -8.66 -13.08
N THR A 265 -47.49 -8.36 -14.34
CA THR A 265 -46.09 -8.07 -14.71
C THR A 265 -45.60 -6.69 -14.24
N SER A 266 -46.54 -5.77 -13.97
CA SER A 266 -46.22 -4.42 -13.49
C SER A 266 -45.67 -4.40 -12.06
N GLY A 267 -45.80 -5.50 -11.31
CA GLY A 267 -45.24 -5.64 -9.97
C GLY A 267 -45.67 -4.54 -9.00
N LYS A 268 -46.86 -3.97 -9.18
CA LYS A 268 -47.63 -3.31 -8.12
C LYS A 268 -48.23 -4.40 -7.23
N LYS A 269 -48.47 -4.14 -5.94
CA LYS A 269 -49.41 -4.99 -5.19
C LYS A 269 -50.80 -4.87 -5.86
N PRO A 270 -51.60 -5.95 -5.95
CA PRO A 270 -52.96 -5.81 -6.43
C PRO A 270 -53.70 -4.83 -5.51
N VAL A 271 -54.34 -3.83 -6.10
CA VAL A 271 -55.23 -2.94 -5.34
C VAL A 271 -56.37 -3.81 -4.86
N LYS A 272 -56.51 -4.01 -3.54
CA LYS A 272 -57.70 -4.61 -2.95
C LYS A 272 -58.89 -3.75 -3.40
N LYS A 273 -59.69 -4.26 -4.34
CA LYS A 273 -61.01 -3.69 -4.62
C LYS A 273 -61.83 -3.91 -3.34
N VAL A 274 -62.12 -2.82 -2.65
CA VAL A 274 -63.06 -2.84 -1.53
C VAL A 274 -64.44 -3.00 -2.14
N ASN A 275 -64.91 -4.24 -2.24
CA ASN A 275 -66.32 -4.50 -2.41
C ASN A 275 -67.00 -4.10 -1.09
N TYR A 276 -67.75 -3.02 -1.13
CA TYR A 276 -68.82 -2.78 -0.15
C TYR A 276 -69.94 -3.79 -0.42
N GLU A 277 -70.29 -4.59 0.57
CA GLU A 277 -71.66 -5.10 0.87
C GLU A 277 -71.59 -6.14 2.01
N GLY A 278 -72.47 -6.01 3.01
CA GLY A 278 -72.70 -7.02 4.06
C GLY A 278 -72.25 -6.62 5.47
N ASP A 279 -73.21 -6.37 6.36
CA ASP A 279 -73.02 -6.28 7.81
C ASP A 279 -72.81 -7.66 8.46
N SER A 280 -71.96 -7.74 9.49
CA SER A 280 -72.25 -8.53 10.70
C SER A 280 -71.28 -8.18 11.85
N GLU A 281 -71.82 -7.49 12.86
CA GLU A 281 -71.57 -7.59 14.32
C GLU A 281 -70.19 -8.03 14.86
N ASP A 282 -69.60 -7.12 15.64
CA ASP A 282 -68.86 -7.29 16.90
C ASP A 282 -68.08 -8.58 17.22
N THR A 283 -66.78 -8.43 17.50
CA THR A 283 -66.16 -8.98 18.73
C THR A 283 -64.84 -8.26 19.07
N ASP A 284 -64.72 -7.74 20.30
CA ASP A 284 -63.48 -7.19 20.85
C ASP A 284 -62.58 -8.31 21.40
N GLU A 285 -61.37 -8.50 20.87
CA GLU A 285 -60.27 -9.18 21.58
C GLU A 285 -58.92 -8.45 21.37
N VAL A 286 -58.65 -7.52 22.30
CA VAL A 286 -57.39 -7.21 23.01
C VAL A 286 -56.05 -7.41 22.27
N GLU A 287 -55.24 -6.34 22.21
CA GLU A 287 -53.80 -6.39 21.93
C GLU A 287 -53.03 -7.04 23.11
N GLU A 288 -52.14 -8.00 22.83
CA GLU A 288 -51.15 -8.47 23.81
C GLU A 288 -49.74 -8.48 23.18
N ASP A 289 -48.87 -7.59 23.68
CA ASP A 289 -47.47 -7.47 23.26
C ASP A 289 -46.64 -8.63 23.82
N THR A 290 -46.04 -9.45 22.93
CA THR A 290 -44.93 -10.35 23.30
C THR A 290 -43.77 -10.22 22.33
N ASP A 291 -42.74 -9.48 22.75
CA ASP A 291 -41.41 -9.46 22.13
C ASP A 291 -40.64 -10.75 22.51
N GLU A 292 -40.43 -11.66 21.55
CA GLU A 292 -39.23 -12.50 21.48
C GLU A 292 -39.14 -13.27 20.14
N GLY A 293 -37.92 -13.65 19.73
CA GLY A 293 -37.70 -14.70 18.71
C GLY A 293 -37.63 -14.25 17.25
N GLY A 294 -36.44 -13.88 16.79
CA GLY A 294 -36.22 -13.47 15.38
C GLY A 294 -36.38 -14.60 14.36
N SER A 295 -37.08 -14.32 13.26
CA SER A 295 -37.09 -15.13 12.03
C SER A 295 -37.02 -14.22 10.79
N ASP A 296 -36.63 -14.76 9.63
CA ASP A 296 -36.53 -14.02 8.36
C ASP A 296 -37.94 -13.68 7.78
N GLU A 297 -38.65 -12.75 8.43
CA GLU A 297 -39.83 -12.05 7.89
C GLU A 297 -39.43 -11.39 6.55
N ALA A 298 -39.89 -11.99 5.44
CA ALA A 298 -39.34 -11.70 4.13
C ALA A 298 -39.59 -10.24 3.69
N GLU A 299 -38.55 -9.55 3.22
CA GLU A 299 -38.68 -8.31 2.43
C GLU A 299 -39.55 -8.60 1.18
N SER A 300 -40.87 -8.49 1.32
CA SER A 300 -41.87 -8.64 0.25
C SER A 300 -41.91 -7.41 -0.66
N GLY A 301 -40.71 -6.99 -1.08
CA GLY A 301 -40.50 -6.07 -2.18
C GLY A 301 -40.99 -6.70 -3.49
N PRO A 302 -41.39 -5.90 -4.47
CA PRO A 302 -42.09 -6.40 -5.65
C PRO A 302 -41.20 -7.33 -6.50
N LYS A 303 -41.52 -8.63 -6.44
CA LYS A 303 -40.80 -9.74 -7.08
C LYS A 303 -40.41 -9.41 -8.52
N ILE A 304 -39.11 -9.32 -8.80
CA ILE A 304 -38.60 -9.04 -10.14
C ILE A 304 -38.63 -10.33 -10.95
N LEU A 305 -39.54 -10.37 -11.94
CA LEU A 305 -39.69 -11.45 -12.90
C LEU A 305 -38.40 -11.64 -13.73
N SER A 306 -38.02 -12.89 -13.94
CA SER A 306 -37.09 -13.29 -15.00
C SER A 306 -37.69 -13.03 -16.39
N GLN A 307 -36.84 -13.06 -17.42
CA GLN A 307 -37.31 -12.93 -18.80
C GLN A 307 -38.26 -14.07 -19.19
N ALA A 308 -37.99 -15.31 -18.76
CA ALA A 308 -38.83 -16.47 -19.04
C ALA A 308 -40.20 -16.38 -18.35
N GLU A 309 -40.26 -15.96 -17.07
CA GLU A 309 -41.52 -15.71 -16.37
C GLU A 309 -42.35 -14.62 -17.08
N PHE A 310 -41.71 -13.53 -17.53
CA PHE A 310 -42.39 -12.47 -18.28
C PHE A 310 -42.91 -12.94 -19.65
N GLU A 311 -42.10 -13.68 -20.40
CA GLU A 311 -42.47 -14.18 -21.74
C GLU A 311 -43.59 -15.23 -21.67
N ALA A 312 -43.64 -16.03 -20.61
CA ALA A 312 -44.75 -16.95 -20.35
C ALA A 312 -46.06 -16.21 -20.06
N ILE A 313 -46.06 -15.23 -19.14
CA ILE A 313 -47.26 -14.42 -18.82
C ILE A 313 -47.74 -13.65 -20.05
N TYR A 314 -46.82 -13.02 -20.80
CA TYR A 314 -47.14 -12.34 -22.05
C TYR A 314 -47.80 -13.28 -23.07
N LYS A 315 -47.29 -14.50 -23.22
CA LYS A 315 -47.81 -15.46 -24.19
C LYS A 315 -49.22 -15.92 -23.82
N ASP A 316 -49.45 -16.27 -22.56
CA ASP A 316 -50.76 -16.68 -22.04
C ASP A 316 -51.79 -15.55 -22.19
N ALA A 317 -51.48 -14.34 -21.70
CA ALA A 317 -52.32 -13.16 -21.87
C ALA A 317 -52.61 -12.87 -23.35
N GLN A 318 -51.63 -13.10 -24.24
CA GLN A 318 -51.81 -12.95 -25.67
C GLN A 318 -52.77 -14.00 -26.27
N GLU A 319 -52.63 -15.26 -25.90
CA GLU A 319 -53.48 -16.34 -26.42
C GLU A 319 -54.93 -16.18 -25.92
N GLN A 320 -55.14 -15.82 -24.65
CA GLN A 320 -56.47 -15.55 -24.08
C GLN A 320 -57.16 -14.36 -24.75
N ALA A 321 -56.50 -13.20 -24.89
CA ALA A 321 -57.09 -12.02 -25.50
C ALA A 321 -57.42 -12.21 -26.99
N LEU A 322 -56.53 -12.88 -27.75
CA LEU A 322 -56.79 -13.21 -29.15
C LEU A 322 -57.91 -14.24 -29.31
N MET A 323 -58.09 -15.16 -28.34
CA MET A 323 -59.20 -16.12 -28.32
C MET A 323 -60.53 -15.44 -28.00
N LEU A 324 -60.60 -14.58 -26.97
CA LEU A 324 -61.79 -13.78 -26.66
C LEU A 324 -62.24 -12.93 -27.85
N PHE A 325 -61.30 -12.23 -28.51
CA PHE A 325 -61.59 -11.45 -29.70
C PHE A 325 -62.16 -12.31 -30.83
N LYS A 326 -61.56 -13.49 -31.11
CA LYS A 326 -62.02 -14.40 -32.17
C LYS A 326 -63.45 -14.89 -31.96
N VAL A 327 -63.83 -15.14 -30.70
CA VAL A 327 -65.16 -15.64 -30.31
C VAL A 327 -66.22 -14.54 -30.31
N ARG A 328 -65.86 -13.31 -29.90
CA ARG A 328 -66.83 -12.18 -29.81
C ARG A 328 -66.97 -11.35 -31.09
N SER A 329 -65.99 -11.35 -32.00
CA SER A 329 -66.05 -10.59 -33.26
C SER A 329 -66.79 -11.34 -34.37
N VAL A 330 -67.41 -10.59 -35.27
CA VAL A 330 -68.09 -11.08 -36.50
C VAL A 330 -67.06 -11.23 -37.64
N GLU A 331 -67.40 -11.90 -38.74
CA GLU A 331 -66.58 -11.96 -39.95
C GLU A 331 -66.83 -10.75 -40.85
N GLY A 332 -65.77 -10.10 -41.34
CA GLY A 332 -65.86 -8.91 -42.20
C GLY A 332 -64.55 -8.11 -42.21
N ALA A 333 -64.50 -7.02 -42.99
CA ALA A 333 -63.33 -6.15 -43.08
C ALA A 333 -62.94 -5.55 -41.71
N SER A 334 -63.95 -5.15 -40.93
CA SER A 334 -63.83 -4.52 -39.61
C SER A 334 -63.20 -5.45 -38.57
N ARG A 335 -63.39 -6.77 -38.71
CA ARG A 335 -62.66 -7.80 -37.93
C ARG A 335 -61.16 -7.71 -38.16
N ALA A 336 -60.73 -7.58 -39.41
CA ALA A 336 -59.30 -7.50 -39.76
C ALA A 336 -58.66 -6.21 -39.23
N VAL A 337 -59.34 -5.07 -39.37
CA VAL A 337 -58.89 -3.78 -38.81
C VAL A 337 -58.78 -3.85 -37.29
N CYS A 338 -59.80 -4.35 -36.59
CA CYS A 338 -59.78 -4.48 -35.14
C CYS A 338 -58.72 -5.48 -34.66
N PHE A 339 -58.52 -6.60 -35.37
CA PHE A 339 -57.49 -7.59 -35.06
C PHE A 339 -56.06 -7.05 -35.24
N GLN A 340 -55.83 -6.18 -36.23
CA GLN A 340 -54.55 -5.45 -36.36
C GLN A 340 -54.35 -4.46 -35.20
N LYS A 341 -55.37 -3.66 -34.85
CA LYS A 341 -55.32 -2.75 -33.69
C LYS A 341 -55.00 -3.50 -32.39
N LEU A 342 -55.63 -4.64 -32.14
CA LEU A 342 -55.36 -5.50 -30.97
C LEU A 342 -53.88 -5.94 -30.95
N LYS A 343 -53.37 -6.51 -32.05
CA LYS A 343 -51.96 -6.91 -32.16
C LYS A 343 -50.98 -5.75 -31.94
N GLN A 344 -51.29 -4.57 -32.47
CA GLN A 344 -50.47 -3.37 -32.31
C GLN A 344 -50.45 -2.88 -30.86
N HIS A 345 -51.59 -2.91 -30.16
CA HIS A 345 -51.68 -2.58 -28.73
C HIS A 345 -50.77 -3.50 -27.91
N MET A 346 -50.96 -4.81 -28.06
CA MET A 346 -50.21 -5.84 -27.33
C MET A 346 -48.70 -5.73 -27.55
N HIS A 347 -48.26 -5.49 -28.79
CA HIS A 347 -46.85 -5.34 -29.14
C HIS A 347 -46.22 -4.06 -28.55
N THR A 348 -46.93 -2.93 -28.64
CA THR A 348 -46.50 -1.65 -28.05
C THR A 348 -46.33 -1.79 -26.54
N GLN A 349 -47.34 -2.35 -25.87
CA GLN A 349 -47.38 -2.54 -24.43
C GLN A 349 -46.36 -3.57 -23.94
N ARG A 350 -46.14 -4.68 -24.67
CA ARG A 350 -45.04 -5.63 -24.41
C ARG A 350 -43.69 -4.89 -24.40
N THR A 351 -43.45 -4.05 -25.39
CA THR A 351 -42.18 -3.30 -25.55
C THR A 351 -41.98 -2.34 -24.36
N THR A 352 -43.03 -1.61 -23.98
CA THR A 352 -43.03 -0.73 -22.80
C THR A 352 -42.75 -1.51 -21.50
N LEU A 353 -43.44 -2.63 -21.28
CA LEU A 353 -43.30 -3.45 -20.06
C LEU A 353 -41.92 -4.13 -19.97
N ILE A 354 -41.37 -4.63 -21.08
CA ILE A 354 -39.99 -5.15 -21.14
C ILE A 354 -38.99 -4.05 -20.77
N THR A 355 -39.15 -2.84 -21.32
CA THR A 355 -38.26 -1.70 -21.04
C THR A 355 -38.33 -1.29 -19.55
N GLN A 356 -39.53 -1.28 -18.96
CA GLN A 356 -39.72 -1.04 -17.52
C GLN A 356 -39.10 -2.15 -16.66
N LEU A 357 -39.28 -3.42 -17.03
CA LEU A 357 -38.70 -4.58 -16.33
C LEU A 357 -37.17 -4.56 -16.40
N GLN A 358 -36.58 -4.25 -17.56
CA GLN A 358 -35.14 -4.07 -17.71
C GLN A 358 -34.60 -2.93 -16.83
N LYS A 359 -35.27 -1.77 -16.82
CA LYS A 359 -34.88 -0.62 -15.98
C LYS A 359 -34.94 -0.95 -14.47
N ARG A 360 -35.96 -1.69 -14.03
CA ARG A 360 -36.12 -2.15 -12.63
C ARG A 360 -35.09 -3.21 -12.25
N SER A 361 -34.93 -4.25 -13.08
CA SER A 361 -33.93 -5.30 -12.89
C SER A 361 -32.52 -4.71 -12.82
N SER A 362 -32.19 -3.75 -13.69
CA SER A 362 -30.91 -3.05 -13.66
C SER A 362 -30.69 -2.31 -12.33
N LYS A 363 -31.63 -1.45 -11.90
CA LYS A 363 -31.53 -0.71 -10.63
C LYS A 363 -31.41 -1.64 -9.41
N PHE A 364 -32.07 -2.80 -9.43
CA PHE A 364 -31.98 -3.80 -8.38
C PHE A 364 -30.63 -4.53 -8.39
N CYS A 365 -30.16 -4.98 -9.56
CA CYS A 365 -28.88 -5.67 -9.70
C CYS A 365 -27.70 -4.78 -9.30
N VAL A 366 -27.70 -3.51 -9.70
CA VAL A 366 -26.68 -2.52 -9.27
C VAL A 366 -26.73 -2.30 -7.75
N LYS A 367 -27.92 -2.17 -7.14
CA LYS A 367 -28.05 -2.03 -5.67
C LYS A 367 -27.57 -3.30 -4.93
N ALA A 368 -27.76 -4.48 -5.51
CA ALA A 368 -27.26 -5.74 -4.97
C ALA A 368 -25.73 -5.84 -5.09
N LEU A 369 -25.17 -5.51 -6.25
CA LEU A 369 -23.72 -5.52 -6.50
C LEU A 369 -23.00 -4.51 -5.62
N ALA A 370 -23.52 -3.28 -5.46
CA ALA A 370 -22.95 -2.30 -4.54
C ALA A 370 -22.90 -2.80 -3.08
N LYS A 371 -23.95 -3.50 -2.60
CA LYS A 371 -23.94 -4.15 -1.27
C LYS A 371 -22.90 -5.28 -1.17
N LEU A 372 -22.67 -6.05 -2.25
CA LEU A 372 -21.70 -7.14 -2.27
C LEU A 372 -20.26 -6.64 -2.39
N HIS A 373 -20.00 -5.65 -3.25
CA HIS A 373 -18.74 -4.93 -3.38
C HIS A 373 -18.30 -4.36 -2.02
N ALA A 374 -19.22 -3.68 -1.32
CA ALA A 374 -18.97 -3.15 0.01
C ALA A 374 -18.67 -4.25 1.06
N LYS A 375 -19.31 -5.41 0.97
CA LYS A 375 -19.12 -6.52 1.92
C LYS A 375 -17.82 -7.30 1.69
N PHE A 376 -17.51 -7.64 0.44
CA PHE A 376 -16.48 -8.63 0.09
C PHE A 376 -15.18 -8.03 -0.45
N LEU A 377 -15.20 -6.78 -0.94
CA LEU A 377 -14.04 -6.16 -1.58
C LEU A 377 -13.56 -4.93 -0.80
N THR A 378 -14.35 -3.85 -0.71
CA THR A 378 -13.85 -2.59 -0.12
C THR A 378 -13.67 -2.63 1.40
N ARG A 379 -14.58 -3.27 2.16
CA ARG A 379 -14.44 -3.38 3.62
C ARG A 379 -13.26 -4.28 4.04
N PRO A 380 -13.02 -5.45 3.41
CA PRO A 380 -11.79 -6.21 3.65
C PRO A 380 -10.50 -5.49 3.20
N LEU A 381 -10.55 -4.68 2.14
CA LEU A 381 -9.42 -3.84 1.70
C LEU A 381 -9.08 -2.76 2.74
N ALA A 382 -10.09 -2.05 3.25
CA ALA A 382 -9.89 -1.07 4.33
C ALA A 382 -9.37 -1.70 5.63
N ALA A 383 -9.73 -2.96 5.90
CA ALA A 383 -9.26 -3.73 7.04
C ALA A 383 -7.88 -4.41 6.85
N GLY A 384 -7.20 -4.19 5.72
CA GLY A 384 -5.88 -4.76 5.44
C GLY A 384 -5.84 -6.28 5.17
N ALA A 385 -7.00 -6.93 5.01
CA ALA A 385 -7.10 -8.39 4.84
C ALA A 385 -6.40 -8.92 3.57
N TRP A 386 -6.08 -8.03 2.63
CA TRP A 386 -5.39 -8.32 1.37
C TRP A 386 -3.86 -8.19 1.47
N ASP A 387 -3.36 -7.46 2.48
CA ASP A 387 -1.92 -7.17 2.61
C ASP A 387 -1.16 -8.46 2.93
N ALA A 388 -1.69 -9.23 3.89
CA ALA A 388 -1.15 -10.51 4.37
C ALA A 388 -1.41 -11.73 3.44
N ALA A 389 -2.09 -11.55 2.30
CA ALA A 389 -2.37 -12.66 1.39
C ALA A 389 -1.10 -13.06 0.62
N ALA A 390 -0.66 -14.32 0.81
CA ALA A 390 0.54 -14.90 0.19
C ALA A 390 0.43 -14.97 -1.35
N ASN A 391 -0.72 -15.41 -1.88
CA ASN A 391 -1.10 -15.18 -3.27
C ASN A 391 -2.36 -14.29 -3.32
N LYS A 392 -2.18 -13.05 -3.77
CA LYS A 392 -3.25 -12.05 -3.90
C LYS A 392 -4.21 -12.37 -5.05
N GLU A 393 -3.78 -13.12 -6.07
CA GLU A 393 -4.65 -13.54 -7.17
C GLU A 393 -5.61 -14.66 -6.74
N GLU A 394 -5.12 -15.69 -6.04
CA GLU A 394 -5.96 -16.76 -5.49
C GLU A 394 -7.00 -16.20 -4.49
N ALA A 395 -6.59 -15.28 -3.62
CA ALA A 395 -7.50 -14.58 -2.71
C ALA A 395 -8.59 -13.78 -3.46
N PHE A 396 -8.24 -13.16 -4.59
CA PHE A 396 -9.21 -12.47 -5.44
C PHE A 396 -10.16 -13.44 -6.13
N GLN A 397 -9.66 -14.52 -6.73
CA GLN A 397 -10.51 -15.52 -7.39
C GLN A 397 -11.47 -16.20 -6.40
N ALA A 398 -11.01 -16.53 -5.18
CA ALA A 398 -11.84 -17.12 -4.13
C ALA A 398 -12.96 -16.16 -3.66
N THR A 399 -12.63 -14.89 -3.38
CA THR A 399 -13.62 -13.90 -2.96
C THR A 399 -14.59 -13.53 -4.09
N MET A 400 -14.12 -13.43 -5.34
CA MET A 400 -14.97 -13.16 -6.50
C MET A 400 -15.93 -14.32 -6.78
N LYS A 401 -15.50 -15.58 -6.64
CA LYS A 401 -16.39 -16.75 -6.76
C LYS A 401 -17.51 -16.74 -5.72
N VAL A 402 -17.21 -16.41 -4.47
CA VAL A 402 -18.23 -16.27 -3.41
C VAL A 402 -19.17 -15.09 -3.70
N LEU A 403 -18.64 -13.98 -4.22
CA LEU A 403 -19.45 -12.84 -4.65
C LEU A 403 -20.40 -13.22 -5.80
N GLU A 404 -19.90 -13.94 -6.81
CA GLU A 404 -20.71 -14.45 -7.92
C GLU A 404 -21.81 -15.39 -7.42
N GLU A 405 -21.50 -16.41 -6.62
CA GLU A 405 -22.51 -17.32 -6.08
C GLU A 405 -23.60 -16.61 -5.26
N VAL A 406 -23.24 -15.64 -4.43
CA VAL A 406 -24.21 -14.88 -3.62
C VAL A 406 -25.02 -13.91 -4.49
N TYR A 407 -24.39 -13.28 -5.49
CA TYR A 407 -25.10 -12.48 -6.49
C TYR A 407 -26.08 -13.35 -7.29
N ASP A 408 -25.66 -14.54 -7.72
CA ASP A 408 -26.45 -15.37 -8.61
C ASP A 408 -27.70 -15.95 -7.91
N ARG A 409 -27.64 -16.16 -6.59
CA ARG A 409 -28.80 -16.50 -5.75
C ARG A 409 -29.73 -15.30 -5.48
N LYS A 410 -29.20 -14.08 -5.33
CA LYS A 410 -29.98 -12.89 -4.92
C LYS A 410 -30.52 -12.02 -6.07
N ALA A 411 -29.82 -11.96 -7.21
CA ALA A 411 -30.17 -11.08 -8.32
C ALA A 411 -31.16 -11.73 -9.31
N ARG A 412 -32.14 -10.95 -9.81
CA ARG A 412 -33.19 -11.43 -10.71
C ARG A 412 -33.51 -10.45 -11.84
N GLY A 413 -34.13 -10.99 -12.89
CA GLY A 413 -34.60 -10.26 -14.07
C GLY A 413 -33.59 -10.18 -15.22
N PRO A 414 -34.03 -9.63 -16.38
CA PRO A 414 -33.26 -9.66 -17.63
C PRO A 414 -31.92 -8.90 -17.58
N ALA A 415 -31.74 -7.95 -16.64
CA ALA A 415 -30.49 -7.21 -16.54
C ALA A 415 -29.37 -7.97 -15.80
N LYS A 416 -29.67 -9.10 -15.14
CA LYS A 416 -28.76 -9.82 -14.21
C LYS A 416 -27.34 -10.01 -14.77
N LYS A 417 -27.21 -10.59 -15.97
CA LYS A 417 -25.89 -10.82 -16.60
C LYS A 417 -25.22 -9.52 -17.03
N LYS A 418 -25.97 -8.58 -17.64
CA LYS A 418 -25.42 -7.30 -18.11
C LYS A 418 -24.87 -6.45 -16.95
N ALA A 419 -25.59 -6.38 -15.84
CA ALA A 419 -25.14 -5.66 -14.64
C ALA A 419 -23.86 -6.29 -14.05
N PHE A 420 -23.78 -7.63 -14.01
CA PHE A 420 -22.59 -8.32 -13.52
C PHE A 420 -21.36 -8.11 -14.42
N TYR A 421 -21.52 -8.22 -15.74
CA TYR A 421 -20.42 -7.90 -16.68
C TYR A 421 -19.99 -6.44 -16.64
N GLN A 422 -20.87 -5.50 -16.28
CA GLN A 422 -20.50 -4.10 -16.11
C GLN A 422 -19.76 -3.87 -14.78
N PHE A 423 -20.17 -4.52 -13.70
CA PHE A 423 -19.44 -4.57 -12.43
C PHE A 423 -18.03 -5.17 -12.60
N LEU A 424 -17.92 -6.32 -13.29
CA LEU A 424 -16.65 -6.97 -13.63
C LEU A 424 -15.75 -6.17 -14.59
N ARG A 425 -16.24 -5.06 -15.15
CA ARG A 425 -15.49 -4.20 -16.09
C ARG A 425 -15.18 -2.80 -15.54
N VAL A 426 -15.87 -2.33 -14.50
CA VAL A 426 -15.73 -0.98 -13.95
C VAL A 426 -15.39 -1.07 -12.47
N ASP A 427 -16.36 -1.49 -11.65
CA ASP A 427 -16.22 -1.57 -10.19
C ASP A 427 -15.04 -2.49 -9.76
N SER A 428 -14.75 -3.54 -10.54
CA SER A 428 -13.58 -4.41 -10.36
C SER A 428 -12.25 -3.69 -10.62
N LEU A 429 -12.18 -2.78 -11.59
CA LEU A 429 -10.98 -2.01 -11.90
C LEU A 429 -10.75 -0.92 -10.86
N GLU A 430 -11.82 -0.26 -10.39
CA GLU A 430 -11.74 0.68 -9.26
C GLU A 430 -11.20 -0.02 -7.99
N PHE A 431 -11.62 -1.26 -7.72
CA PHE A 431 -11.04 -2.08 -6.65
C PHE A 431 -9.55 -2.37 -6.87
N PHE A 432 -9.14 -2.76 -8.09
CA PHE A 432 -7.73 -3.03 -8.40
C PHE A 432 -6.88 -1.76 -8.29
N GLU A 433 -7.34 -0.61 -8.78
CA GLU A 433 -6.65 0.68 -8.62
C GLU A 433 -6.48 1.04 -7.14
N ALA A 434 -7.51 0.87 -6.31
CA ALA A 434 -7.42 1.08 -4.87
C ALA A 434 -6.45 0.10 -4.18
N LEU A 435 -6.42 -1.17 -4.59
CA LEU A 435 -5.47 -2.18 -4.11
C LEU A 435 -4.03 -1.84 -4.51
N PHE A 436 -3.78 -1.45 -5.77
CA PHE A 436 -2.46 -1.04 -6.24
C PHE A 436 -1.99 0.25 -5.58
N GLN A 437 -2.87 1.24 -5.35
CA GLN A 437 -2.54 2.44 -4.58
C GLN A 437 -2.20 2.10 -3.13
N ARG A 438 -2.94 1.20 -2.48
CA ARG A 438 -2.60 0.72 -1.12
C ARG A 438 -1.22 0.05 -1.08
N MET A 439 -0.93 -0.87 -1.99
CA MET A 439 0.37 -1.54 -2.05
C MET A 439 1.51 -0.57 -2.38
N ALA A 440 1.29 0.41 -3.27
CA ALA A 440 2.27 1.45 -3.57
C ALA A 440 2.55 2.35 -2.35
N ASN A 441 1.52 2.70 -1.57
CA ASN A 441 1.66 3.46 -0.33
C ASN A 441 2.40 2.66 0.74
N ASN A 442 2.07 1.37 0.93
CA ASN A 442 2.76 0.49 1.86
C ASN A 442 4.26 0.37 1.49
N HIS A 443 4.58 0.08 0.22
CA HIS A 443 5.98 0.02 -0.24
C HIS A 443 6.70 1.38 -0.18
N ALA A 444 5.98 2.50 -0.36
CA ALA A 444 6.56 3.83 -0.17
C ALA A 444 6.87 4.11 1.32
N GLN A 445 6.05 3.61 2.24
CA GLN A 445 6.29 3.68 3.68
C GLN A 445 7.45 2.77 4.11
N GLU A 446 7.47 1.50 3.70
CA GLU A 446 8.59 0.57 3.92
C GLU A 446 9.92 1.15 3.40
N LYS A 447 9.88 1.79 2.22
CA LYS A 447 11.05 2.48 1.64
C LYS A 447 11.44 3.74 2.42
N ALA A 448 10.48 4.49 2.97
CA ALA A 448 10.77 5.65 3.81
C ALA A 448 11.40 5.23 5.14
N GLU A 449 10.88 4.17 5.76
CA GLU A 449 11.45 3.55 6.97
C GLU A 449 12.86 3.01 6.70
N TRP A 450 13.08 2.31 5.59
CA TRP A 450 14.41 1.86 5.15
C TRP A 450 15.38 3.02 4.88
N ASN A 451 14.94 4.06 4.16
CA ASN A 451 15.75 5.25 3.91
C ASN A 451 16.12 5.94 5.24
N HIS A 452 15.21 6.00 6.20
CA HIS A 452 15.49 6.59 7.50
C HIS A 452 16.49 5.76 8.33
N THR A 453 16.43 4.42 8.29
CA THR A 453 17.48 3.59 8.90
C THR A 453 18.82 3.71 8.19
N LEU A 454 18.83 3.90 6.86
CA LEU A 454 20.04 4.22 6.10
C LEU A 454 20.65 5.56 6.55
N GLU A 455 19.85 6.64 6.63
CA GLU A 455 20.31 7.95 7.12
C GLU A 455 20.87 7.87 8.55
N GLN A 456 20.23 7.12 9.45
CA GLN A 456 20.74 6.89 10.81
C GLN A 456 22.08 6.14 10.82
N LEU A 457 22.27 5.16 9.93
CA LEU A 457 23.52 4.41 9.81
C LEU A 457 24.63 5.26 9.16
N GLU A 458 24.31 6.06 8.15
CA GLU A 458 25.25 7.02 7.55
C GLU A 458 25.70 8.07 8.58
N GLN A 459 24.77 8.62 9.37
CA GLN A 459 25.08 9.55 10.46
C GLN A 459 26.02 8.92 11.50
N LYS A 460 25.72 7.70 11.98
CA LYS A 460 26.61 6.96 12.91
C LYS A 460 28.01 6.78 12.31
N HIS A 461 28.11 6.25 11.10
CA HIS A 461 29.39 6.07 10.42
C HIS A 461 30.13 7.41 10.19
N THR A 462 29.44 8.53 9.94
CA THR A 462 30.11 9.84 9.87
C THR A 462 30.62 10.32 11.23
N ASN A 463 29.91 10.06 12.33
CA ASN A 463 30.34 10.40 13.67
C ASN A 463 31.55 9.56 14.08
N GLU A 464 31.48 8.23 13.96
CA GLU A 464 32.58 7.30 14.18
C GLU A 464 33.82 7.70 13.36
N LYS A 465 33.64 8.07 12.08
CA LYS A 465 34.72 8.54 11.20
C LYS A 465 35.31 9.89 11.60
N MET A 466 34.56 10.73 12.32
CA MET A 466 35.06 11.99 12.88
C MET A 466 35.77 11.75 14.22
N GLU A 467 35.28 10.84 15.07
CA GLU A 467 35.95 10.39 16.29
C GLU A 467 37.29 9.71 15.95
N TRP A 468 37.35 8.78 15.00
CA TRP A 468 38.59 8.18 14.52
C TRP A 468 39.58 9.21 13.94
N LYS A 469 39.10 10.25 13.26
CA LYS A 469 39.95 11.37 12.81
C LYS A 469 40.50 12.18 13.97
N GLN A 470 39.68 12.48 14.97
CA GLN A 470 40.10 13.22 16.16
C GLN A 470 41.14 12.42 16.94
N GLN A 471 40.88 11.14 17.23
CA GLN A 471 41.85 10.24 17.88
C GLN A 471 43.15 10.13 17.09
N LEU A 472 43.08 10.06 15.75
CA LEU A 472 44.28 10.05 14.89
C LEU A 472 45.04 11.39 14.95
N GLN A 473 44.34 12.52 15.05
CA GLN A 473 44.97 13.85 15.23
C GLN A 473 45.60 13.99 16.62
N GLU A 474 44.92 13.57 17.68
CA GLU A 474 45.43 13.54 19.06
C GLU A 474 46.69 12.65 19.15
N LYS A 475 46.65 11.43 18.60
CA LYS A 475 47.82 10.54 18.56
C LYS A 475 48.93 11.05 17.63
N SER A 476 48.61 11.77 16.55
CA SER A 476 49.61 12.46 15.73
C SER A 476 50.29 13.60 16.51
N MET A 477 49.54 14.36 17.32
CA MET A 477 50.11 15.40 18.20
C MET A 477 50.94 14.81 19.35
N GLU A 478 50.50 13.72 19.98
CA GLU A 478 51.33 12.98 20.96
C GLU A 478 52.63 12.51 20.31
N VAL A 479 52.60 11.92 19.11
CA VAL A 479 53.80 11.52 18.37
C VAL A 479 54.69 12.72 18.03
N HIS A 480 54.12 13.87 17.66
CA HIS A 480 54.92 15.08 17.40
C HIS A 480 55.62 15.58 18.67
N GLN A 481 54.92 15.65 19.80
CA GLN A 481 55.48 16.03 21.10
C GLN A 481 56.54 15.02 21.58
N LEU A 482 56.36 13.72 21.32
CA LEU A 482 57.35 12.69 21.60
C LEU A 482 58.58 12.80 20.69
N LEU A 483 58.43 13.24 19.44
CA LEU A 483 59.55 13.51 18.53
C LEU A 483 60.30 14.80 18.90
N GLU A 484 59.60 15.88 19.28
CA GLU A 484 60.21 17.12 19.79
C GLU A 484 60.98 16.89 21.09
N THR A 485 60.39 16.16 22.05
CA THR A 485 61.06 15.82 23.30
C THR A 485 62.19 14.81 23.10
N LYS A 486 62.08 13.88 22.14
CA LYS A 486 63.21 13.04 21.71
C LYS A 486 64.36 13.89 21.16
N ALA A 487 64.09 14.79 20.21
CA ALA A 487 65.12 15.65 19.61
C ALA A 487 65.80 16.53 20.68
N HIS A 488 65.03 17.13 21.59
CA HIS A 488 65.58 17.89 22.72
C HIS A 488 66.43 17.04 23.67
N LEU A 489 66.15 15.73 23.80
CA LEU A 489 66.99 14.81 24.56
C LEU A 489 68.25 14.38 23.78
N GLU A 490 68.14 14.21 22.46
CA GLU A 490 69.28 13.90 21.58
C GLU A 490 70.29 15.07 21.55
N ASP A 491 69.84 16.32 21.42
CA ASP A 491 70.68 17.54 21.57
C ASP A 491 71.36 17.62 22.95
N LYS A 492 70.64 17.20 24.00
CA LYS A 492 71.12 17.23 25.39
C LYS A 492 72.14 16.13 25.68
N VAL A 493 72.05 14.99 24.98
CA VAL A 493 73.08 13.95 24.98
C VAL A 493 74.28 14.40 24.15
N ALA A 494 74.07 15.01 22.97
CA ALA A 494 75.15 15.51 22.12
C ALA A 494 76.02 16.54 22.87
N SER A 495 75.39 17.58 23.45
CA SER A 495 76.09 18.61 24.23
C SER A 495 76.75 18.07 25.52
N GLN A 496 76.19 17.03 26.16
CA GLN A 496 76.90 16.35 27.26
C GLN A 496 78.07 15.48 26.79
N THR A 497 78.00 14.90 25.59
CA THR A 497 79.08 14.11 24.99
C THR A 497 80.25 15.01 24.55
N GLU A 498 79.94 16.17 23.98
CA GLU A 498 80.90 17.25 23.70
C GLU A 498 81.56 17.74 24.99
N ARG A 499 80.78 18.00 26.06
CA ARG A 499 81.32 18.37 27.37
C ARG A 499 82.26 17.33 27.98
N LEU A 500 82.01 16.04 27.73
CA LEU A 500 82.89 14.95 28.16
C LEU A 500 84.18 14.89 27.33
N SER A 501 84.13 15.19 26.02
CA SER A 501 85.32 15.24 25.18
C SER A 501 86.22 16.44 25.54
N GLU A 502 85.66 17.61 25.82
CA GLU A 502 86.38 18.78 26.36
C GLU A 502 87.17 18.41 27.63
N LEU A 503 86.51 17.73 28.59
CA LEU A 503 87.12 17.33 29.86
C LEU A 503 88.18 16.23 29.70
N GLN A 504 87.98 15.29 28.78
CA GLN A 504 89.01 14.28 28.46
C GLN A 504 90.24 14.93 27.78
N GLN A 505 90.04 15.88 26.88
CA GLN A 505 91.13 16.58 26.20
C GLN A 505 91.95 17.45 27.17
N ALA A 506 91.28 18.17 28.09
CA ALA A 506 91.95 18.91 29.16
C ALA A 506 92.74 17.99 30.11
N SER A 507 92.21 16.81 30.42
CA SER A 507 92.92 15.80 31.22
C SER A 507 94.17 15.26 30.52
N GLN A 508 94.13 15.05 29.20
CA GLN A 508 95.30 14.63 28.42
C GLN A 508 96.38 15.71 28.34
N GLN A 509 95.99 16.99 28.19
CA GLN A 509 96.91 18.12 28.21
C GLN A 509 97.64 18.26 29.56
N GLN A 510 96.94 18.03 30.69
CA GLN A 510 97.54 17.98 32.02
C GLN A 510 98.59 16.86 32.15
N VAL A 511 98.33 15.67 31.59
CA VAL A 511 99.29 14.55 31.61
C VAL A 511 100.55 14.85 30.79
N ALA A 512 100.42 15.52 29.63
CA ALA A 512 101.57 15.93 28.83
C ALA A 512 102.48 16.92 29.59
N ALA A 513 101.89 17.97 30.19
CA ALA A 513 102.64 18.98 30.95
C ALA A 513 103.40 18.41 32.16
N ILE A 514 102.91 17.34 32.79
CA ILE A 514 103.62 16.63 33.87
C ILE A 514 104.82 15.86 33.31
N ALA A 515 104.69 15.19 32.16
CA ALA A 515 105.77 14.43 31.54
C ALA A 515 106.94 15.32 31.07
N ASP A 516 106.67 16.53 30.60
CA ASP A 516 107.70 17.49 30.21
C ASP A 516 108.52 17.98 31.42
N LEU A 517 107.84 18.37 32.51
CA LEU A 517 108.49 18.81 33.75
C LEU A 517 109.32 17.68 34.40
N GLU A 518 108.85 16.43 34.35
CA GLU A 518 109.64 15.28 34.80
C GLU A 518 110.93 15.05 34.00
N ASN A 519 111.00 15.49 32.74
CA ASN A 519 112.20 15.37 31.92
C ASN A 519 113.20 16.50 32.21
N GLU A 520 112.73 17.72 32.44
CA GLU A 520 113.60 18.83 32.84
C GLU A 520 114.34 18.52 34.16
N CYS A 521 113.63 18.00 35.18
CA CYS A 521 114.23 17.57 36.44
C CYS A 521 115.35 16.52 36.27
N LYS A 522 115.21 15.59 35.32
CA LYS A 522 116.24 14.56 35.04
C LYS A 522 117.50 15.17 34.41
N THR A 523 117.35 16.15 33.50
CA THR A 523 118.50 16.82 32.86
C THR A 523 119.30 17.75 33.79
N LEU A 524 118.66 18.30 34.82
CA LEU A 524 119.33 19.13 35.83
C LEU A 524 120.18 18.28 36.80
N ASN A 525 119.66 17.16 37.30
CA ASN A 525 120.41 16.27 38.19
C ASN A 525 121.69 15.73 37.55
N GLN A 526 121.66 15.39 36.26
CA GLN A 526 122.84 14.91 35.53
C GLN A 526 123.99 15.95 35.45
N LYS A 527 123.68 17.26 35.51
CA LYS A 527 124.69 18.32 35.57
C LYS A 527 125.30 18.49 36.97
N ILE A 528 124.52 18.19 38.02
CA ILE A 528 124.96 18.30 39.42
C ILE A 528 125.98 17.20 39.77
N GLU A 529 125.83 16.00 39.21
CA GLU A 529 126.81 14.91 39.37
C GLU A 529 128.14 15.21 38.67
N GLN A 530 128.11 15.79 37.46
CA GLN A 530 129.32 16.15 36.71
C GLN A 530 130.17 17.22 37.43
N LEU A 531 129.54 18.20 38.08
CA LEU A 531 130.23 19.25 38.83
C LEU A 531 130.82 18.74 40.16
N HIS A 532 130.20 17.75 40.81
CA HIS A 532 130.75 17.12 42.03
C HIS A 532 132.05 16.35 41.76
N GLY A 533 132.20 15.72 40.59
CA GLY A 533 133.41 14.97 40.23
C GLY A 533 134.66 15.86 40.22
N LEU A 534 134.58 17.03 39.59
CA LEU A 534 135.70 17.96 39.43
C LEU A 534 136.16 18.59 40.76
N ALA A 535 135.25 18.77 41.72
CA ALA A 535 135.58 19.32 43.03
C ALA A 535 136.42 18.35 43.89
N ALA A 536 136.28 17.04 43.69
CA ALA A 536 136.95 16.00 44.50
C ALA A 536 138.43 15.77 44.13
N GLU A 537 138.87 16.16 42.94
CA GLU A 537 140.27 16.05 42.52
C GLU A 537 141.11 17.23 43.00
N LEU A 538 140.55 18.46 42.94
CA LEU A 538 141.19 19.69 43.40
C LEU A 538 141.50 19.69 44.90
N THR A 539 140.65 19.11 45.75
CA THR A 539 140.90 18.97 47.20
C THR A 539 142.10 18.08 47.52
N LYS A 540 142.50 17.17 46.61
CA LYS A 540 143.53 16.15 46.85
C LYS A 540 144.96 16.62 46.63
N GLU A 541 145.16 17.68 45.85
CA GLU A 541 146.48 18.31 45.67
C GLU A 541 146.79 19.36 46.76
N LEU A 542 145.76 19.97 47.36
CA LEU A 542 145.90 21.07 48.32
C LEU A 542 146.55 20.64 49.66
N GLU A 543 146.19 19.47 50.20
CA GLU A 543 146.74 18.94 51.46
C GLU A 543 148.24 18.60 51.35
N LYS A 544 148.72 18.38 50.12
CA LYS A 544 150.06 17.89 49.79
C LYS A 544 151.13 18.98 49.80
N THR A 545 150.72 20.25 49.70
CA THR A 545 151.61 21.42 49.67
C THR A 545 151.80 22.03 51.05
N GLN A 546 150.76 22.08 51.89
CA GLN A 546 150.80 22.68 53.23
C GLN A 546 151.85 22.03 54.15
N LEU A 547 151.95 20.69 54.15
CA LEU A 547 152.88 19.94 55.01
C LEU A 547 154.38 20.12 54.70
N ARG A 548 154.75 20.81 53.61
CA ARG A 548 156.17 21.05 53.25
C ARG A 548 156.68 22.43 53.65
N LEU A 549 155.79 23.40 53.91
CA LEU A 549 156.18 24.78 54.19
C LEU A 549 156.78 24.94 55.60
N GLN A 550 156.06 24.41 56.60
CA GLN A 550 156.39 24.55 58.03
C GLN A 550 157.78 24.03 58.43
N HIS A 551 158.34 23.07 57.67
CA HIS A 551 159.56 22.36 58.08
C HIS A 551 160.87 23.05 57.64
N LYS A 552 160.79 24.21 56.97
CA LYS A 552 161.97 24.96 56.47
C LYS A 552 162.23 26.28 57.18
N GLU A 553 161.21 26.90 57.76
CA GLU A 553 161.30 28.19 58.45
C GLU A 553 162.20 28.09 59.71
N GLU A 554 162.17 26.95 60.41
CA GLU A 554 163.02 26.67 61.59
C GLU A 554 164.53 26.68 61.31
N ALA A 555 164.95 26.52 60.05
CA ALA A 555 166.37 26.46 59.68
C ALA A 555 167.04 27.85 59.62
N LEU A 556 166.27 28.93 59.57
CA LEU A 556 166.77 30.29 59.35
C LEU A 556 167.57 30.83 60.55
N ALA A 557 167.14 30.49 61.78
CA ALA A 557 167.54 31.18 63.01
C ALA A 557 168.93 30.84 63.58
N LYS A 558 169.78 30.06 62.89
CA LYS A 558 170.93 29.38 63.52
C LYS A 558 172.33 29.88 63.18
N VAL A 559 172.52 30.63 62.09
CA VAL A 559 173.88 31.03 61.61
C VAL A 559 174.14 32.54 61.66
N GLU A 560 173.09 33.37 61.83
CA GLU A 560 173.24 34.83 62.02
C GLU A 560 174.14 35.20 63.21
N ALA A 561 174.29 34.30 64.18
CA ALA A 561 175.16 34.45 65.35
C ALA A 561 176.67 34.54 65.03
N GLU A 562 177.14 34.01 63.90
CA GLU A 562 178.58 33.95 63.59
C GLU A 562 179.15 35.27 63.03
N ALA A 563 178.28 36.21 62.62
CA ALA A 563 178.65 37.44 61.90
C ALA A 563 179.48 38.47 62.69
N GLN A 564 179.72 38.28 63.98
CA GLN A 564 180.24 39.33 64.87
C GLN A 564 181.67 39.15 65.39
N SER A 565 182.21 37.91 65.41
CA SER A 565 183.46 37.60 66.14
C SER A 565 184.75 38.05 65.43
N THR A 566 184.88 37.80 64.12
CA THR A 566 186.15 37.99 63.39
C THR A 566 186.39 39.42 62.90
N LYS A 567 185.41 40.31 63.05
CA LYS A 567 185.46 41.73 62.62
C LYS A 567 186.40 42.61 63.46
N GLN A 568 186.96 42.10 64.57
CA GLN A 568 187.59 42.93 65.61
C GLN A 568 189.13 42.89 65.68
N GLU A 569 189.80 41.83 65.23
CA GLU A 569 191.22 41.62 65.58
C GLU A 569 192.24 42.08 64.52
N LEU A 570 192.01 41.80 63.23
CA LEU A 570 193.02 42.05 62.18
C LEU A 570 193.15 43.51 61.72
N THR A 571 192.40 44.43 62.33
CA THR A 571 192.48 45.88 62.11
C THR A 571 193.70 46.53 62.79
N ARG A 572 194.50 45.79 63.58
CA ARG A 572 195.23 46.38 64.72
C ARG A 572 196.77 46.34 64.73
N GLN A 573 197.46 45.35 64.12
CA GLN A 573 198.87 45.08 64.50
C GLN A 573 199.88 44.69 63.38
N VAL A 574 199.75 45.16 62.13
CA VAL A 574 200.90 45.20 61.17
C VAL A 574 201.12 46.62 60.61
N GLU A 575 200.70 47.62 61.37
CA GLU A 575 200.86 49.05 61.09
C GLU A 575 202.34 49.49 61.10
N SER A 576 203.21 48.74 61.78
CA SER A 576 204.62 49.11 62.02
C SER A 576 205.56 48.88 60.83
N LEU A 577 205.26 47.93 59.92
CA LEU A 577 206.21 47.46 58.89
C LEU A 577 205.96 48.03 57.49
N ARG A 578 205.51 49.29 57.39
CA ARG A 578 205.51 50.08 56.14
C ARG A 578 206.02 51.52 56.27
N SER A 579 206.60 51.92 57.41
CA SER A 579 207.00 53.31 57.68
C SER A 579 208.41 53.70 57.19
N THR A 580 209.24 52.77 56.71
CA THR A 580 210.64 53.04 56.31
C THR A 580 210.93 52.76 54.84
N HIS A 581 210.35 53.57 53.95
CA HIS A 581 211.03 54.01 52.74
C HIS A 581 210.54 55.41 52.33
N GLN A 582 211.07 56.41 53.02
CA GLN A 582 210.84 57.82 52.72
C GLN A 582 212.17 58.51 52.36
N ALA A 583 212.11 59.33 51.31
CA ALA A 583 213.18 60.19 50.83
C ALA A 583 214.46 59.45 50.39
N GLU A 584 215.50 60.24 50.08
CA GLU A 584 216.60 59.80 49.25
C GLU A 584 217.71 59.06 50.00
N LYS A 585 218.41 58.22 49.24
CA LYS A 585 219.79 57.79 49.51
C LYS A 585 219.90 56.80 50.69
N GLU A 586 221.00 56.07 50.82
CA GLU A 586 222.33 56.39 50.29
C GLU A 586 223.15 55.15 49.88
N GLU A 587 224.45 55.37 49.87
CA GLU A 587 225.45 54.49 50.45
C GLU A 587 225.99 53.37 49.58
N TRP A 588 227.26 53.57 49.24
CA TRP A 588 228.13 52.83 48.33
C TRP A 588 227.47 51.65 47.57
N ILE A 589 226.86 51.84 46.39
CA ILE A 589 225.70 52.73 46.12
C ILE A 589 224.90 52.26 44.89
N ARG A 590 225.53 52.15 43.72
CA ARG A 590 224.94 52.15 42.35
C ARG A 590 224.18 50.88 41.89
N ARG A 591 223.47 50.21 42.80
CA ARG A 591 222.51 49.10 42.56
C ARG A 591 221.32 49.64 41.74
N ALA A 592 220.83 49.10 40.61
CA ALA A 592 221.13 47.89 39.81
C ALA A 592 220.76 46.52 40.42
N ALA A 593 220.01 45.73 39.61
CA ALA A 593 219.64 44.29 39.68
C ALA A 593 219.49 43.62 41.07
N ASP A 594 218.35 43.02 41.46
CA ASP A 594 217.03 42.81 40.82
C ASP A 594 216.00 42.37 41.92
N GLN A 595 214.75 41.86 41.78
CA GLN A 595 213.96 41.35 40.65
C GLN A 595 212.42 41.50 40.83
N THR A 596 211.85 42.55 40.21
CA THR A 596 210.55 42.64 39.49
C THR A 596 209.22 41.98 39.93
N ALA A 597 209.11 41.12 40.96
CA ALA A 597 207.93 40.24 41.13
C ALA A 597 206.61 40.88 41.61
N GLU A 598 206.64 41.73 42.64
CA GLU A 598 205.46 41.95 43.51
C GLU A 598 204.35 42.83 42.92
N ARG A 599 204.70 43.76 42.02
CA ARG A 599 203.82 44.88 41.60
C ARG A 599 202.55 44.43 40.87
N ALA A 600 202.55 43.21 40.31
CA ALA A 600 201.43 42.66 39.55
C ALA A 600 200.29 42.09 40.41
N MET A 601 200.53 41.75 41.68
CA MET A 601 199.54 41.01 42.50
C MET A 601 198.46 41.93 43.10
N LEU A 602 198.88 43.03 43.73
CA LEU A 602 197.98 43.90 44.50
C LEU A 602 196.97 44.67 43.61
N GLN A 603 197.38 45.11 42.41
CA GLN A 603 196.45 45.76 41.47
C GLN A 603 195.37 44.81 40.92
N LYS A 604 195.59 43.49 40.97
CA LYS A 604 194.60 42.48 40.58
C LYS A 604 193.51 42.27 41.64
N GLN A 605 193.78 42.66 42.90
CA GLN A 605 192.84 42.54 44.00
C GLN A 605 191.87 43.74 44.06
N LEU A 606 192.37 44.97 43.85
CA LEU A 606 191.54 46.18 43.86
C LEU A 606 190.40 46.10 42.82
N LYS A 607 190.73 45.71 41.58
CA LYS A 607 189.78 45.56 40.47
C LYS A 607 188.74 44.43 40.63
N LYS A 608 188.83 43.62 41.70
CA LYS A 608 187.80 42.63 42.01
C LYS A 608 186.72 43.21 42.92
N ALA A 609 187.13 43.92 43.98
CA ALA A 609 186.22 44.48 44.98
C ALA A 609 185.20 45.47 44.38
N GLU A 610 185.60 46.26 43.38
CA GLU A 610 184.71 47.19 42.67
C GLU A 610 183.63 46.48 41.82
N LEU A 611 183.90 45.25 41.37
CA LEU A 611 183.03 44.50 40.46
C LEU A 611 182.01 43.66 41.25
N ASP A 612 182.45 43.04 42.34
CA ASP A 612 181.59 42.30 43.27
C ASP A 612 180.49 43.22 43.87
N ALA A 613 180.79 44.51 44.12
CA ALA A 613 179.84 45.50 44.64
C ALA A 613 178.72 45.88 43.64
N GLN A 614 179.04 45.99 42.33
CA GLN A 614 178.07 46.38 41.29
C GLN A 614 177.08 45.27 40.91
N GLN A 615 177.28 44.03 41.38
CA GLN A 615 176.30 42.96 41.22
C GLN A 615 175.18 43.04 42.25
N GLN A 616 175.51 43.29 43.53
CA GLN A 616 174.53 43.30 44.63
C GLN A 616 173.47 44.40 44.49
N GLU A 617 173.83 45.55 43.92
CA GLU A 617 172.90 46.68 43.72
C GLU A 617 171.77 46.34 42.73
N ARG A 618 172.03 45.47 41.73
CA ARG A 618 171.04 45.04 40.72
C ARG A 618 170.09 43.95 41.19
N GLU A 619 170.47 43.17 42.20
CA GLU A 619 169.63 42.09 42.73
C GLU A 619 168.51 42.65 43.63
N MET A 620 168.69 43.83 44.24
CA MET A 620 167.63 44.49 45.02
C MET A 620 166.49 45.06 44.15
N GLU A 621 166.81 45.69 43.01
CA GLU A 621 165.79 46.32 42.16
C GLU A 621 164.77 45.32 41.60
N LEU A 622 165.22 44.10 41.29
CA LEU A 622 164.35 43.01 40.81
C LEU A 622 163.32 42.60 41.88
N LEU A 623 163.76 42.39 43.12
CA LEU A 623 162.92 41.88 44.21
C LEU A 623 161.79 42.85 44.61
N ASP A 624 161.99 44.17 44.52
CA ASP A 624 160.93 45.12 44.86
C ASP A 624 159.83 45.21 43.79
N THR A 625 160.11 44.79 42.55
CA THR A 625 159.09 44.70 41.49
C THR A 625 158.18 43.48 41.64
N GLU A 626 158.70 42.32 42.05
CA GLU A 626 157.88 41.12 42.35
C GLU A 626 156.93 41.37 43.52
N ARG A 627 157.39 42.10 44.55
CA ARG A 627 156.60 42.47 45.74
C ARG A 627 155.33 43.25 45.39
N GLN A 628 155.38 44.14 44.39
CA GLN A 628 154.22 44.95 43.99
C GLN A 628 153.15 44.14 43.25
N GLN A 629 153.53 43.12 42.48
CA GLN A 629 152.58 42.32 41.69
C GLN A 629 151.72 41.40 42.55
N LEU A 630 152.31 40.77 43.58
CA LEU A 630 151.59 39.90 44.51
C LEU A 630 150.50 40.64 45.31
N GLN A 631 150.69 41.93 45.55
CA GLN A 631 149.78 42.73 46.38
C GLN A 631 148.46 43.07 45.65
N GLN A 632 148.48 43.22 44.32
CA GLN A 632 147.27 43.48 43.52
C GLN A 632 146.36 42.25 43.36
N LEU A 633 146.94 41.04 43.32
CA LEU A 633 146.16 39.81 43.16
C LEU A 633 145.26 39.55 44.39
N TYR A 634 145.78 39.81 45.60
CA TYR A 634 145.07 39.56 46.85
C TYR A 634 143.75 40.34 46.97
N GLU A 635 143.73 41.60 46.57
CA GLU A 635 142.52 42.44 46.63
C GLU A 635 141.41 41.89 45.71
N SER A 636 141.77 41.35 44.54
CA SER A 636 140.79 40.83 43.56
C SER A 636 140.05 39.56 44.01
N GLU A 637 140.65 38.71 44.85
CA GLU A 637 139.98 37.48 45.35
C GLU A 637 138.92 37.78 46.44
N VAL A 638 139.04 38.91 47.14
CA VAL A 638 138.13 39.30 48.22
C VAL A 638 136.77 39.70 47.66
N ASP A 639 136.75 40.59 46.66
CA ASP A 639 135.51 41.08 46.03
C ASP A 639 134.72 39.95 45.34
N ALA A 640 135.41 39.03 44.66
CA ALA A 640 134.78 37.89 44.00
C ALA A 640 134.00 36.99 44.98
N ARG A 641 134.48 36.89 46.23
CA ARG A 641 133.86 36.08 47.29
C ARG A 641 132.59 36.70 47.87
N ALA A 642 132.52 38.04 47.91
CA ALA A 642 131.37 38.76 48.44
C ALA A 642 130.13 38.65 47.52
N GLN A 643 130.33 38.64 46.21
CA GLN A 643 129.24 38.51 45.23
C GLN A 643 128.58 37.13 45.28
N LEU A 644 129.39 36.06 45.32
CA LEU A 644 128.95 34.67 45.24
C LEU A 644 128.06 34.23 46.41
N ALA A 645 128.19 34.87 47.58
CA ALA A 645 127.31 34.62 48.73
C ALA A 645 125.88 35.14 48.52
N LYS A 646 125.71 36.18 47.70
CA LYS A 646 124.45 36.92 47.53
C LYS A 646 123.46 36.18 46.62
N ASP A 647 123.98 35.53 45.59
CA ASP A 647 123.18 34.79 44.61
C ASP A 647 122.60 33.48 45.21
N TYR A 648 123.26 32.94 46.25
CA TYR A 648 122.83 31.73 46.97
C TYR A 648 121.55 31.92 47.81
N GLU A 649 121.30 33.12 48.35
CA GLU A 649 120.07 33.38 49.12
C GLU A 649 118.84 33.51 48.22
N GLY A 650 119.00 34.10 47.01
CA GLY A 650 117.91 34.27 46.04
C GLY A 650 117.34 32.93 45.56
N LEU A 651 118.23 32.03 45.08
CA LEU A 651 117.84 30.71 44.57
C LEU A 651 117.11 29.83 45.58
N ARG A 652 117.28 30.09 46.89
CA ARG A 652 116.57 29.36 47.94
C ARG A 652 115.10 29.78 48.06
N GLY A 653 114.79 31.06 47.85
CA GLY A 653 113.42 31.59 47.93
C GLY A 653 112.51 31.09 46.81
N ASP A 654 113.03 30.99 45.59
CA ASP A 654 112.26 30.53 44.43
C ASP A 654 111.85 29.06 44.53
N ASN A 655 112.63 28.23 45.22
CA ASN A 655 112.36 26.81 45.39
C ASN A 655 111.17 26.55 46.35
N ASP A 656 111.08 27.28 47.45
CA ASP A 656 109.98 27.19 48.41
C ASP A 656 108.64 27.65 47.79
N GLU A 657 108.69 28.60 46.85
CA GLU A 657 107.53 29.07 46.08
C GLU A 657 106.97 27.99 45.13
N LEU A 658 107.85 27.19 44.51
CA LEU A 658 107.48 26.11 43.58
C LEU A 658 106.82 24.92 44.30
N GLU A 659 107.37 24.48 45.43
CA GLU A 659 106.77 23.40 46.25
C GLU A 659 105.31 23.69 46.63
N ARG A 660 105.03 24.96 46.98
CA ARG A 660 103.70 25.40 47.41
C ARG A 660 102.67 25.36 46.26
N ARG A 661 103.10 25.62 45.02
CA ARG A 661 102.26 25.53 43.82
C ARG A 661 101.97 24.08 43.43
N LEU A 662 102.95 23.19 43.56
CA LEU A 662 102.81 21.76 43.30
C LEU A 662 101.70 21.12 44.15
N LYS A 663 101.68 21.44 45.45
CA LYS A 663 100.67 20.96 46.42
C LYS A 663 99.25 21.45 46.11
N GLN A 664 99.11 22.65 45.53
CA GLN A 664 97.80 23.18 45.10
C GLN A 664 97.27 22.49 43.84
N SER A 665 98.13 22.17 42.86
CA SER A 665 97.71 21.43 41.65
C SER A 665 97.16 20.02 41.99
N ALA A 666 97.89 19.26 42.82
CA ALA A 666 97.51 17.90 43.21
C ALA A 666 96.13 17.83 43.89
N THR A 667 95.75 18.84 44.68
CA THR A 667 94.45 18.88 45.37
C THR A 667 93.27 19.18 44.43
N GLN A 668 93.49 19.93 43.34
CA GLN A 668 92.46 20.16 42.33
C GLN A 668 92.16 18.90 41.50
N GLN A 669 93.20 18.12 41.14
CA GLN A 669 93.05 16.88 40.36
C GLN A 669 92.17 15.84 41.09
N LEU A 670 92.31 15.72 42.42
CA LEU A 670 91.52 14.79 43.23
C LEU A 670 90.03 15.14 43.25
N GLY A 671 89.69 16.45 43.34
CA GLY A 671 88.31 16.91 43.35
C GLY A 671 87.56 16.64 42.05
N LEU A 672 88.24 16.77 40.90
CA LEU A 672 87.65 16.51 39.58
C LEU A 672 87.29 15.03 39.37
N LYS A 673 88.11 14.09 39.86
CA LYS A 673 87.77 12.64 39.82
C LYS A 673 86.48 12.32 40.59
N GLN A 674 86.36 12.80 41.82
CA GLN A 674 85.19 12.55 42.67
C GLN A 674 83.89 13.18 42.13
N ALA A 675 83.98 14.18 41.24
CA ALA A 675 82.82 14.74 40.56
C ALA A 675 82.33 13.81 39.43
N ALA A 676 83.23 13.22 38.65
CA ALA A 676 82.89 12.32 37.54
C ALA A 676 82.20 11.03 38.01
N GLU A 677 82.76 10.39 39.05
CA GLU A 677 82.22 9.14 39.64
C GLU A 677 80.77 9.29 40.12
N ARG A 678 80.40 10.48 40.62
CA ARG A 678 79.05 10.78 41.13
C ARG A 678 77.99 10.89 40.04
N GLU A 679 78.32 11.46 38.87
CA GLU A 679 77.38 11.51 37.75
C GLU A 679 77.27 10.16 37.03
N GLN A 680 78.34 9.35 36.97
CA GLN A 680 78.25 7.99 36.44
C GLN A 680 77.25 7.13 37.24
N ALA A 681 77.39 7.08 38.56
CA ALA A 681 76.46 6.34 39.43
C ALA A 681 75.01 6.86 39.34
N ARG A 682 74.83 8.17 39.05
CA ARG A 682 73.51 8.80 38.88
C ARG A 682 72.80 8.34 37.60
N LEU A 683 73.55 8.06 36.53
CA LEU A 683 73.03 7.56 35.26
C LEU A 683 72.67 6.06 35.34
N GLU A 684 73.51 5.25 35.97
CA GLU A 684 73.25 3.82 36.21
C GLU A 684 71.97 3.62 37.03
N ALA A 685 71.80 4.40 38.11
CA ALA A 685 70.58 4.44 38.92
C ALA A 685 69.33 4.99 38.18
N ARG A 686 69.47 5.51 36.95
CA ARG A 686 68.34 5.92 36.10
C ARG A 686 67.94 4.81 35.12
N LEU A 687 68.90 4.07 34.57
CA LEU A 687 68.65 2.90 33.71
C LEU A 687 67.89 1.79 34.45
N GLN A 688 68.30 1.45 35.67
CA GLN A 688 67.62 0.42 36.48
C GLN A 688 66.13 0.72 36.71
N ARG A 689 65.75 2.00 36.87
CA ARG A 689 64.35 2.40 37.05
C ARG A 689 63.50 2.18 35.79
N ILE A 690 64.08 2.33 34.60
CA ILE A 690 63.39 2.08 33.32
C ILE A 690 63.16 0.58 33.13
N GLN A 691 64.14 -0.28 33.47
CA GLN A 691 63.96 -1.74 33.43
C GLN A 691 62.87 -2.23 34.41
N ILE A 692 62.79 -1.66 35.62
CA ILE A 692 61.72 -1.97 36.59
C ILE A 692 60.33 -1.55 36.08
N GLN A 693 60.23 -0.54 35.22
CA GLN A 693 58.96 -0.13 34.62
C GLN A 693 58.52 -1.06 33.48
N LEU A 694 59.43 -1.64 32.69
CA LEU A 694 59.09 -2.63 31.67
C LEU A 694 58.49 -3.91 32.29
N GLY A 695 59.16 -4.49 33.30
CA GLY A 695 58.74 -5.76 33.89
C GLY A 695 57.40 -5.72 34.64
N ARG A 696 56.83 -4.54 34.90
CA ARG A 696 55.45 -4.41 35.43
C ARG A 696 54.39 -4.61 34.34
N LEU A 697 54.64 -4.11 33.13
CA LEU A 697 53.72 -4.24 32.00
C LEU A 697 53.60 -5.69 31.50
N GLU A 698 54.60 -6.53 31.77
CA GLU A 698 54.54 -7.97 31.52
C GLU A 698 53.64 -8.67 32.57
N GLY A 699 53.83 -8.36 33.86
CA GLY A 699 52.98 -8.90 34.94
C GLY A 699 51.51 -8.45 34.88
N ASP A 700 51.24 -7.20 34.50
CA ASP A 700 49.86 -6.71 34.33
C ASP A 700 49.11 -7.48 33.23
N ARG A 701 49.83 -8.00 32.21
CA ARG A 701 49.26 -8.84 31.15
C ARG A 701 48.98 -10.27 31.61
N GLU A 702 49.86 -10.88 32.40
CA GLU A 702 49.64 -12.23 32.96
C GLU A 702 48.39 -12.26 33.86
N VAL A 703 48.14 -11.18 34.62
CA VAL A 703 46.93 -11.02 35.43
C VAL A 703 45.66 -10.95 34.58
N GLU A 704 45.71 -10.37 33.37
CA GLU A 704 44.54 -10.31 32.47
C GLU A 704 44.15 -11.71 31.94
N GLU A 705 45.13 -12.56 31.61
CA GLU A 705 44.86 -13.95 31.17
C GLU A 705 44.29 -14.78 32.32
N VAL A 706 44.86 -14.72 33.53
CA VAL A 706 44.34 -15.45 34.71
C VAL A 706 42.91 -15.02 35.09
N LEU A 707 42.60 -13.72 35.03
CA LEU A 707 41.23 -13.24 35.29
C LEU A 707 40.23 -13.74 34.25
N ARG A 708 40.65 -13.91 32.99
CA ARG A 708 39.81 -14.42 31.91
C ARG A 708 39.45 -15.89 32.14
N ASP A 709 40.43 -16.71 32.51
CA ASP A 709 40.23 -18.13 32.83
C ASP A 709 39.34 -18.33 34.06
N CYS A 710 39.53 -17.53 35.12
CA CYS A 710 38.67 -17.54 36.30
C CYS A 710 37.20 -17.22 35.98
N VAL A 711 36.92 -16.30 35.05
CA VAL A 711 35.54 -16.00 34.62
C VAL A 711 34.93 -17.19 33.89
N THR A 712 35.67 -17.89 33.04
CA THR A 712 35.16 -19.11 32.39
C THR A 712 34.87 -20.24 33.38
N ASP A 713 35.72 -20.45 34.40
CA ASP A 713 35.45 -21.49 35.41
C ASP A 713 34.27 -21.16 36.32
N VAL A 714 34.05 -19.89 36.68
CA VAL A 714 32.86 -19.47 37.45
C VAL A 714 31.57 -19.70 36.66
N VAL A 715 31.56 -19.44 35.35
CA VAL A 715 30.41 -19.77 34.48
C VAL A 715 30.22 -21.29 34.41
N ARG A 716 31.30 -22.06 34.22
CA ARG A 716 31.28 -23.52 34.15
C ARG A 716 30.71 -24.15 35.42
N LEU A 717 31.09 -23.66 36.59
CA LEU A 717 30.57 -24.11 37.90
C LEU A 717 29.10 -23.73 38.11
N ALA A 718 28.68 -22.53 37.68
CA ALA A 718 27.28 -22.11 37.77
C ALA A 718 26.35 -22.96 36.87
N ASP A 719 26.83 -23.39 35.71
CA ASP A 719 26.11 -24.34 34.85
C ASP A 719 26.11 -25.76 35.44
N GLU A 720 27.18 -26.20 36.11
CA GLU A 720 27.22 -27.49 36.82
C GLU A 720 26.22 -27.54 38.00
N ASP A 721 26.17 -26.52 38.86
CA ASP A 721 25.16 -26.42 39.95
C ASP A 721 23.72 -26.38 39.39
N ARG A 722 23.52 -25.74 38.23
CA ARG A 722 22.22 -25.69 37.55
C ARG A 722 21.82 -27.04 36.96
N ILE A 723 22.78 -27.86 36.54
CA ILE A 723 22.53 -29.24 36.12
C ILE A 723 22.24 -30.14 37.33
N ILE A 724 22.93 -29.94 38.46
CA ILE A 724 22.69 -30.71 39.69
C ILE A 724 21.28 -30.46 40.23
N THR A 725 20.88 -29.19 40.38
CA THR A 725 19.53 -28.82 40.86
C THR A 725 18.42 -29.39 39.96
N LEU A 726 18.57 -29.35 38.64
CA LEU A 726 17.63 -30.00 37.70
C LEU A 726 17.60 -31.54 37.83
N GLN A 727 18.70 -32.18 38.22
CA GLN A 727 18.73 -33.62 38.51
C GLN A 727 18.06 -33.95 39.85
N GLU A 728 18.18 -33.09 40.86
CA GLU A 728 17.49 -33.25 42.15
C GLU A 728 15.98 -33.01 42.05
N GLU A 729 15.53 -31.99 41.31
CA GLU A 729 14.11 -31.79 40.96
C GLU A 729 13.55 -33.03 40.23
N ARG A 730 14.28 -33.56 39.25
CA ARG A 730 13.92 -34.80 38.57
C ARG A 730 13.85 -35.98 39.53
N ARG A 731 14.77 -36.11 40.50
CA ARG A 731 14.75 -37.21 41.48
C ARG A 731 13.54 -37.10 42.41
N MET A 732 13.24 -35.90 42.90
CA MET A 732 12.04 -35.61 43.71
C MET A 732 10.74 -35.94 42.95
N LEU A 733 10.66 -35.61 41.66
CA LEU A 733 9.52 -35.99 40.81
C LEU A 733 9.43 -37.50 40.58
N GLN A 734 10.55 -38.22 40.47
CA GLN A 734 10.56 -39.68 40.39
C GLN A 734 10.18 -40.35 41.73
N GLU A 735 10.61 -39.80 42.86
CA GLU A 735 10.21 -40.25 44.21
C GLU A 735 8.69 -40.02 44.41
N GLN A 736 8.17 -38.83 44.11
CA GLN A 736 6.73 -38.54 44.15
C GLN A 736 5.88 -39.43 43.23
N LEU A 737 6.40 -39.77 42.04
CA LEU A 737 5.71 -40.69 41.12
C LEU A 737 5.74 -42.14 41.64
N GLY A 738 6.81 -42.55 42.32
CA GLY A 738 6.90 -43.83 43.03
C GLY A 738 5.92 -43.92 44.19
N ASP A 739 5.88 -42.89 45.04
CA ASP A 739 4.93 -42.69 46.14
C ASP A 739 3.48 -42.79 45.65
N LEU A 740 3.17 -42.20 44.49
CA LEU A 740 1.86 -42.30 43.86
C LEU A 740 1.56 -43.72 43.38
N HIS A 741 2.56 -44.41 42.81
CA HIS A 741 2.42 -45.80 42.35
C HIS A 741 2.18 -46.77 43.52
N GLU A 742 2.85 -46.57 44.66
CA GLU A 742 2.69 -47.39 45.85
C GLU A 742 1.35 -47.11 46.58
N LYS A 743 0.87 -45.87 46.57
CA LYS A 743 -0.49 -45.51 47.04
C LYS A 743 -1.59 -46.04 46.13
N ILE A 744 -1.34 -46.22 44.84
CA ILE A 744 -2.27 -46.88 43.91
C ILE A 744 -2.25 -48.40 44.08
N SER A 745 -1.08 -49.02 44.31
CA SER A 745 -0.96 -50.48 44.47
C SER A 745 -1.44 -51.01 45.83
N THR A 746 -1.57 -50.12 46.83
CA THR A 746 -2.09 -50.45 48.17
C THR A 746 -3.60 -50.22 48.33
N LEU A 747 -4.31 -49.75 47.29
CA LEU A 747 -5.77 -49.64 47.30
C LEU A 747 -6.43 -51.03 47.38
N PRO A 748 -7.40 -51.26 48.29
CA PRO A 748 -8.12 -52.52 48.36
C PRO A 748 -8.82 -52.89 47.05
N ASP A 749 -8.79 -54.19 46.72
CA ASP A 749 -9.21 -54.80 45.45
C ASP A 749 -10.64 -54.43 44.97
N PHE A 750 -11.50 -54.00 45.91
CA PHE A 750 -12.83 -53.43 45.63
C PHE A 750 -12.76 -52.13 44.82
N TYR A 751 -11.92 -51.17 45.23
CA TYR A 751 -11.81 -49.86 44.57
C TYR A 751 -11.13 -49.96 43.20
N VAL A 752 -10.13 -50.84 43.07
CA VAL A 752 -9.45 -51.11 41.79
C VAL A 752 -10.47 -51.59 40.74
N ARG A 753 -11.37 -52.50 41.10
CA ARG A 753 -12.43 -52.97 40.19
C ARG A 753 -13.48 -51.90 39.90
N GLN A 754 -13.80 -51.02 40.85
CA GLN A 754 -14.82 -50.00 40.65
C GLN A 754 -14.36 -48.83 39.77
N ILE A 755 -13.06 -48.50 39.79
CA ILE A 755 -12.47 -47.46 38.94
C ILE A 755 -12.16 -47.98 37.52
N PHE A 756 -11.67 -49.22 37.38
CA PHE A 756 -11.24 -49.77 36.08
C PHE A 756 -12.26 -50.66 35.36
N CYS A 757 -13.46 -50.90 35.91
CA CYS A 757 -14.50 -51.72 35.28
C CYS A 757 -15.90 -51.07 35.27
N ALA A 758 -15.99 -49.74 35.31
CA ALA A 758 -17.23 -49.03 34.98
C ALA A 758 -17.58 -49.20 33.48
N PRO A 759 -18.86 -49.38 33.10
CA PRO A 759 -19.24 -49.71 31.72
C PRO A 759 -19.22 -48.52 30.74
N GLU A 760 -19.02 -47.29 31.22
CA GLU A 760 -18.91 -46.08 30.40
C GLU A 760 -17.64 -45.29 30.78
N PRO A 761 -16.89 -44.71 29.82
CA PRO A 761 -15.58 -44.13 30.08
C PRO A 761 -15.66 -42.73 30.71
N VAL A 762 -15.15 -42.59 31.92
CA VAL A 762 -15.02 -41.30 32.61
C VAL A 762 -13.81 -40.53 32.05
N SER A 763 -13.98 -39.24 31.75
CA SER A 763 -13.01 -38.43 30.99
C SER A 763 -11.78 -37.94 31.78
N SER A 764 -11.70 -38.23 33.08
CA SER A 764 -10.62 -37.78 33.98
C SER A 764 -10.44 -38.74 35.15
N PHE A 765 -9.19 -39.13 35.40
CA PHE A 765 -8.83 -40.05 36.50
C PHE A 765 -8.99 -39.41 37.89
N PHE A 766 -8.72 -38.11 38.01
CA PHE A 766 -8.79 -37.41 39.30
C PHE A 766 -10.23 -37.22 39.78
N ASP A 767 -11.17 -36.93 38.87
CA ASP A 767 -12.58 -36.72 39.21
C ASP A 767 -13.30 -38.02 39.62
N ALA A 768 -12.86 -39.17 39.07
CA ALA A 768 -13.30 -40.47 39.56
C ALA A 768 -12.84 -40.71 41.01
N LEU A 769 -11.60 -40.33 41.35
CA LEU A 769 -10.98 -40.62 42.63
C LEU A 769 -11.54 -39.74 43.77
N THR A 770 -11.82 -38.45 43.50
CA THR A 770 -12.47 -37.53 44.45
C THR A 770 -13.95 -37.82 44.68
N SER A 771 -14.63 -38.48 43.74
CA SER A 771 -16.03 -38.92 43.94
C SER A 771 -16.18 -40.07 44.95
N VAL A 772 -15.11 -40.84 45.16
CA VAL A 772 -15.07 -42.06 45.99
C VAL A 772 -14.43 -41.81 47.36
N VAL A 773 -13.41 -40.94 47.42
CA VAL A 773 -12.78 -40.50 48.67
C VAL A 773 -13.32 -39.11 49.02
N GLY A 774 -14.31 -39.08 49.93
CA GLY A 774 -15.06 -37.87 50.27
C GLY A 774 -14.21 -36.71 50.79
N ASP A 775 -14.71 -35.50 50.56
CA ASP A 775 -14.08 -34.18 50.77
C ASP A 775 -13.01 -34.14 51.89
N PRO A 776 -11.72 -33.98 51.55
CA PRO A 776 -10.62 -33.93 52.51
C PRO A 776 -10.67 -32.78 53.52
N SER A 777 -11.53 -31.77 53.35
CA SER A 777 -11.58 -30.57 54.21
C SER A 777 -12.17 -30.78 55.62
N LYS A 778 -12.25 -32.03 56.11
CA LYS A 778 -12.83 -32.41 57.40
C LYS A 778 -12.01 -33.42 58.24
N TRP A 779 -10.75 -33.65 57.89
CA TRP A 779 -9.81 -34.51 58.64
C TRP A 779 -8.57 -33.71 59.07
#